data_AF-A0AA36JJ79-F1
#
_entry.id   AF-A0AA36JJ79-F1
#
_cell.length_a   1.000
_cell.length_b   1.000
_cell.length_c   1.000
_cell.angle_alpha   90.00
_cell.angle_beta   90.00
_cell.angle_gamma   90.00
#
_symmetry.space_group_name_H-M   'P 1'
#
loop_
_entity.id
_entity.type
_entity.pdbx_description
1 polymer ?
#
loop_
_entity_poly.entity_id
_entity_poly.type
_entity_poly.pdbx_seq_one_letter_code
_entity_poly.pdbx_strand_id
1 'polypeptide(L)'
;MVTVPCLLFVQSWLMACVVHLGVAVIIVLRALLGDAEDAADTIFQHSGTLIGAEFIMAACVGILVRFVYNSFEQRVAARLRENHVSSQLDAASGLLQLTCEAVMELDDDFRLTEHCPKLAAMLLRGGSSTQGLRFCEFVARDEAARAEEILRKDSGSHDSSSVAKAFHTHLVDSCASKFRTEVFQVKYQLPSGQSRHLIGLRDFTDLQSLAGNKAADAIHDTDDREQLELYDGLSSLRGHSESAPEVSIHPQASNPSEDSNMESGRHGGRRIVEQAVALRSRNIFLDLDVQAMQVCAASAPLTSLIGRGLSEVFVNYTLELCTRLWRQATQSPDLPDNVVSFERMPLFCVPRTIEISGLMQLSRTSLGDLHVILNFRQNAQRPQHGSRDQRHQRTGAACGRWEVAGRPHPNFRLHSSRPDPRQFAIRSPMGSCCLMLERVDLAVVAACALLQLMCAIKFCHKAWPWRWRIAKAVCEVPGFARGVVSQFVRKPSDSERVLRKQVSQLQLEFAQSYFSVAACTLCLSLSVLQRNVLTGQPPLLSPLAIWNGLLFNFLLAATWLPCMVTVRSLNLWYLISHAYVAVWLSPSGVGATHALAARLFCLVTIQVPCLLFVQSWLMACVVHLGVAVIVVLRALLADVEDAADTIFQHSGTLIGAEFVMVACVGILVRFVYNSFEQRVAARLRENHVSSQLDAATGLLQLTCEAVMELDDDFRLTEHCPKLAAMLLRGGSSTQGLRFSEFVARDEAARAEEILRKDSGSHESGSVAKAFHTHLVDSCASKFRTEVFQVKYQLPSGQSRHLIGLRDFTDLQSLAGNKASDAIHDTDDREQLELYDGLSSLRGHSESAHEASFHPQASYPSEDSNMDSGSHGGRRIVKQAVALRSKNIFLDLDVQAMQVCAASAPLTSLIGRGLSEVFVNNYTLELCTRLWRQAKQSPDLPDTMVSFERMPLFCVPRTIDISGVMQLSRTSLGDLHVILNFRPCALVQL
;
A
#
# COMPACT_ATOMS: atom_id res chain seq x y z
N MET A 1 -0.54 -17.92 -27.54
CA MET A 1 -0.74 -19.33 -27.10
C MET A 1 -2.07 -19.58 -26.39
N VAL A 2 -2.50 -18.80 -25.39
CA VAL A 2 -3.73 -19.08 -24.60
C VAL A 2 -5.03 -19.11 -25.43
N THR A 3 -5.12 -18.33 -26.52
CA THR A 3 -6.31 -18.21 -27.37
C THR A 3 -6.70 -19.49 -28.12
N VAL A 4 -5.73 -20.31 -28.56
CA VAL A 4 -6.01 -21.50 -29.40
C VAL A 4 -6.75 -22.60 -28.62
N PRO A 5 -6.32 -22.99 -27.39
CA PRO A 5 -7.11 -23.88 -26.55
C PRO A 5 -8.51 -23.33 -26.25
N CYS A 6 -8.66 -22.01 -26.04
CA CYS A 6 -9.96 -21.41 -25.77
C CYS A 6 -10.92 -21.51 -26.97
N LEU A 7 -10.43 -21.24 -28.19
CA LEU A 7 -11.22 -21.36 -29.41
C LEU A 7 -11.63 -22.81 -29.68
N LEU A 8 -10.69 -23.76 -29.61
CA LEU A 8 -10.98 -25.19 -29.78
C LEU A 8 -11.97 -25.71 -28.72
N PHE A 9 -11.89 -25.20 -27.50
CA PHE A 9 -12.80 -25.57 -26.42
C PHE A 9 -14.20 -24.95 -26.58
N VAL A 10 -14.31 -23.67 -26.93
CA VAL A 10 -15.60 -23.03 -27.24
C VAL A 10 -16.24 -23.68 -28.47
N GLN A 11 -15.45 -24.04 -29.48
CA GLN A 11 -15.88 -24.84 -30.63
C GLN A 11 -16.37 -26.23 -30.20
N SER A 12 -15.67 -26.91 -29.29
CA SER A 12 -16.13 -28.21 -28.75
C SER A 12 -17.43 -28.08 -27.95
N TRP A 13 -17.62 -27.00 -27.20
CA TRP A 13 -18.86 -26.75 -26.45
C TRP A 13 -20.04 -26.40 -27.38
N LEU A 14 -19.81 -25.56 -28.39
CA LEU A 14 -20.78 -25.30 -29.46
C LEU A 14 -21.15 -26.58 -30.22
N MET A 15 -20.16 -27.41 -30.59
CA MET A 15 -20.40 -28.69 -31.26
C MET A 15 -21.19 -29.66 -30.36
N ALA A 16 -20.91 -29.71 -29.06
CA ALA A 16 -21.71 -30.49 -28.11
C ALA A 16 -23.17 -29.97 -28.06
N CYS A 17 -23.38 -28.67 -27.90
CA CYS A 17 -24.72 -28.07 -27.91
C CYS A 17 -25.47 -28.31 -29.24
N VAL A 18 -24.78 -28.23 -30.39
CA VAL A 18 -25.34 -28.51 -31.71
C VAL A 18 -25.67 -30.00 -31.87
N VAL A 19 -24.85 -30.91 -31.35
CA VAL A 19 -25.14 -32.36 -31.34
C VAL A 19 -26.33 -32.69 -30.46
N HIS A 20 -26.40 -32.20 -29.22
CA HIS A 20 -27.56 -32.42 -28.35
C HIS A 20 -28.84 -31.79 -28.92
N LEU A 21 -28.76 -30.58 -29.51
CA LEU A 21 -29.90 -29.96 -30.21
C LEU A 21 -30.31 -30.78 -31.43
N GLY A 22 -29.35 -31.30 -32.20
CA GLY A 22 -29.59 -32.20 -33.33
C GLY A 22 -30.26 -33.51 -32.92
N VAL A 23 -29.82 -34.13 -31.82
CA VAL A 23 -30.45 -35.33 -31.25
C VAL A 23 -31.88 -35.03 -30.79
N ALA A 24 -32.11 -33.92 -30.09
CA ALA A 24 -33.46 -33.50 -29.69
C ALA A 24 -34.38 -33.25 -30.89
N VAL A 25 -33.87 -32.57 -31.94
CA VAL A 25 -34.60 -32.34 -33.20
C VAL A 25 -34.87 -33.66 -33.94
N ILE A 26 -33.94 -34.62 -33.96
CA ILE A 26 -34.14 -35.94 -34.56
C ILE A 26 -35.21 -36.75 -33.79
N ILE A 27 -35.24 -36.66 -32.46
CA ILE A 27 -36.27 -37.30 -31.63
C ILE A 27 -37.65 -36.68 -31.93
N VAL A 28 -37.75 -35.35 -31.97
CA VAL A 28 -38.99 -34.63 -32.32
C VAL A 28 -39.44 -34.95 -33.75
N LEU A 29 -38.53 -34.98 -34.73
CA LEU A 29 -38.85 -35.36 -36.10
C LEU A 29 -39.31 -36.82 -36.21
N ARG A 30 -38.72 -37.75 -35.44
CA ARG A 30 -39.21 -39.14 -35.39
C ARG A 30 -40.63 -39.24 -34.81
N ALA A 31 -40.93 -38.46 -33.78
CA ALA A 31 -42.28 -38.39 -33.21
C ALA A 31 -43.31 -37.72 -34.14
N LEU A 32 -42.86 -36.89 -35.09
CA LEU A 32 -43.71 -36.23 -36.09
C LEU A 32 -43.86 -37.00 -37.42
N LEU A 33 -43.10 -38.08 -37.63
CA LEU A 33 -43.00 -38.79 -38.91
C LEU A 33 -43.35 -40.29 -38.83
N GLY A 34 -43.92 -40.77 -37.71
CA GLY A 34 -44.22 -42.18 -37.50
C GLY A 34 -45.66 -42.44 -37.06
N ASP A 35 -46.42 -43.19 -37.87
CA ASP A 35 -47.71 -43.76 -37.49
C ASP A 35 -47.51 -44.87 -36.44
N ALA A 36 -47.58 -44.51 -35.15
CA ALA A 36 -47.61 -45.46 -34.03
C ALA A 36 -48.10 -44.77 -32.73
N GLU A 37 -49.41 -44.77 -32.50
CA GLU A 37 -50.02 -44.19 -31.29
C GLU A 37 -49.42 -44.80 -29.99
N ASP A 38 -49.23 -46.12 -29.94
CA ASP A 38 -48.61 -46.82 -28.78
C ASP A 38 -47.12 -46.47 -28.56
N ALA A 39 -46.39 -46.15 -29.62
CA ALA A 39 -44.97 -45.78 -29.51
C ALA A 39 -44.79 -44.31 -29.10
N ALA A 40 -45.72 -43.44 -29.51
CA ALA A 40 -45.69 -42.02 -29.23
C ALA A 40 -45.67 -41.75 -27.71
N ASP A 41 -46.62 -42.30 -26.95
CA ASP A 41 -46.71 -42.10 -25.49
C ASP A 41 -45.45 -42.61 -24.75
N THR A 42 -44.96 -43.80 -25.13
CA THR A 42 -43.76 -44.40 -24.53
C THR A 42 -42.52 -43.54 -24.78
N ILE A 43 -42.36 -43.01 -25.99
CA ILE A 43 -41.26 -42.11 -26.36
C ILE A 43 -41.43 -40.74 -25.69
N PHE A 44 -42.65 -40.19 -25.60
CA PHE A 44 -42.91 -38.87 -25.02
C PHE A 44 -42.62 -38.85 -23.51
N GLN A 45 -43.05 -39.88 -22.77
CA GLN A 45 -42.76 -40.00 -21.34
C GLN A 45 -41.25 -40.09 -21.03
N HIS A 46 -40.51 -40.93 -21.76
CA HIS A 46 -39.07 -41.08 -21.52
C HIS A 46 -38.24 -39.90 -22.04
N SER A 47 -38.53 -39.38 -23.24
CA SER A 47 -37.78 -38.26 -23.82
C SER A 47 -37.88 -36.98 -22.99
N GLY A 48 -39.04 -36.65 -22.43
CA GLY A 48 -39.20 -35.48 -21.55
C GLY A 48 -38.26 -35.51 -20.33
N THR A 49 -38.15 -36.66 -19.68
CA THR A 49 -37.20 -36.84 -18.55
C THR A 49 -35.74 -36.85 -18.99
N LEU A 50 -35.42 -37.46 -20.14
CA LEU A 50 -34.06 -37.56 -20.65
C LEU A 50 -33.52 -36.20 -21.10
N ILE A 51 -34.30 -35.43 -21.87
CA ILE A 51 -33.95 -34.08 -22.32
C ILE A 51 -33.77 -33.13 -21.13
N GLY A 52 -34.64 -33.23 -20.11
CA GLY A 52 -34.49 -32.48 -18.87
C GLY A 52 -33.19 -32.82 -18.13
N ALA A 53 -32.85 -34.11 -18.02
CA ALA A 53 -31.60 -34.56 -17.40
C ALA A 53 -30.36 -34.12 -18.20
N GLU A 54 -30.35 -34.26 -19.54
CA GLU A 54 -29.26 -33.81 -20.39
C GLU A 54 -29.04 -32.29 -20.32
N PHE A 55 -30.12 -31.49 -20.37
CA PHE A 55 -30.01 -30.04 -20.27
C PHE A 55 -29.44 -29.60 -18.91
N ILE A 56 -29.88 -30.24 -17.82
CA ILE A 56 -29.35 -30.00 -16.48
C ILE A 56 -27.88 -30.45 -16.36
N MET A 57 -27.51 -31.60 -16.90
CA MET A 57 -26.12 -32.08 -16.95
C MET A 57 -25.23 -31.11 -17.74
N ALA A 58 -25.66 -30.68 -18.93
CA ALA A 58 -24.94 -29.71 -19.76
C ALA A 58 -24.79 -28.34 -19.06
N ALA A 59 -25.83 -27.88 -18.35
CA ALA A 59 -25.78 -26.66 -17.55
C ALA A 59 -24.78 -26.78 -16.38
N CYS A 60 -24.81 -27.88 -15.62
CA CYS A 60 -23.89 -28.11 -14.51
C CYS A 60 -22.44 -28.28 -14.97
N VAL A 61 -22.19 -29.02 -16.06
CA VAL A 61 -20.87 -29.12 -16.69
C VAL A 61 -20.42 -27.74 -17.19
N GLY A 62 -21.28 -26.97 -17.84
CA GLY A 62 -21.01 -25.60 -18.26
C GLY A 62 -20.66 -24.66 -17.10
N ILE A 63 -21.35 -24.78 -15.96
CA ILE A 63 -21.06 -24.04 -14.73
C ILE A 63 -19.69 -24.43 -14.15
N LEU A 64 -19.36 -25.72 -14.10
CA LEU A 64 -18.06 -26.21 -13.60
C LEU A 64 -16.90 -25.79 -14.51
N VAL A 65 -17.08 -25.95 -15.81
CA VAL A 65 -16.16 -25.46 -16.85
C VAL A 65 -15.95 -23.97 -16.72
N ARG A 66 -17.01 -23.17 -16.61
CA ARG A 66 -16.91 -21.71 -16.43
C ARG A 66 -16.27 -21.35 -15.10
N PHE A 67 -16.53 -22.10 -14.02
CA PHE A 67 -15.85 -21.89 -12.73
C PHE A 67 -14.33 -22.16 -12.83
N VAL A 68 -13.92 -23.23 -13.54
CA VAL A 68 -12.50 -23.55 -13.77
C VAL A 68 -11.85 -22.52 -14.70
N TYR A 69 -12.52 -22.12 -15.78
CA TYR A 69 -12.06 -21.07 -16.70
C TYR A 69 -11.87 -19.74 -15.97
N ASN A 70 -12.90 -19.24 -15.28
CA ASN A 70 -12.83 -18.05 -14.45
C ASN A 70 -11.76 -18.19 -13.35
N SER A 71 -11.50 -19.40 -12.83
CA SER A 71 -10.41 -19.65 -11.88
C SER A 71 -9.02 -19.52 -12.48
N PHE A 72 -8.87 -19.84 -13.76
CA PHE A 72 -7.61 -19.70 -14.50
C PHE A 72 -7.39 -18.25 -14.91
N GLU A 73 -8.40 -17.62 -15.50
CA GLU A 73 -8.41 -16.20 -15.87
C GLU A 73 -8.10 -15.31 -14.66
N GLN A 74 -8.77 -15.53 -13.51
CA GLN A 74 -8.49 -14.78 -12.28
C GLN A 74 -7.06 -14.99 -11.75
N ARG A 75 -6.45 -16.17 -11.96
CA ARG A 75 -5.04 -16.39 -11.59
C ARG A 75 -4.07 -15.65 -12.51
N VAL A 76 -4.35 -15.62 -13.81
CA VAL A 76 -3.54 -14.87 -14.79
C VAL A 76 -3.66 -13.38 -14.52
N ALA A 77 -4.88 -12.86 -14.37
CA ALA A 77 -5.13 -11.46 -14.04
C ALA A 77 -4.48 -11.04 -12.71
N ALA A 78 -4.63 -11.83 -11.65
CA ALA A 78 -4.00 -11.54 -10.35
C ALA A 78 -2.47 -11.52 -10.45
N ARG A 79 -1.85 -12.47 -11.17
CA ARG A 79 -0.38 -12.47 -11.38
C ARG A 79 0.10 -11.29 -12.21
N LEU A 80 -0.65 -10.88 -13.23
CA LEU A 80 -0.29 -9.69 -14.04
C LEU A 80 -0.33 -8.43 -13.16
N ARG A 81 -1.28 -8.32 -12.22
CA ARG A 81 -1.31 -7.23 -11.23
C ARG A 81 -0.20 -7.34 -10.18
N GLU A 82 0.01 -8.52 -9.61
CA GLU A 82 1.11 -8.82 -8.67
C GLU A 82 2.46 -8.37 -9.27
N ASN A 83 2.72 -8.70 -10.53
CA ASN A 83 3.90 -8.25 -11.27
C ASN A 83 3.91 -6.73 -11.55
N HIS A 84 2.77 -6.12 -11.91
CA HIS A 84 2.68 -4.68 -12.19
C HIS A 84 2.98 -3.84 -10.95
N VAL A 85 2.33 -4.16 -9.83
CA VAL A 85 2.48 -3.44 -8.57
C VAL A 85 3.85 -3.72 -7.94
N SER A 86 4.42 -4.92 -8.14
CA SER A 86 5.83 -5.19 -7.78
C SER A 86 6.78 -4.30 -8.57
N SER A 87 6.65 -4.24 -9.90
CA SER A 87 7.51 -3.41 -10.76
C SER A 87 7.41 -1.90 -10.40
N GLN A 88 6.24 -1.44 -9.95
CA GLN A 88 6.06 -0.10 -9.39
C GLN A 88 6.68 0.08 -8.00
N LEU A 89 6.59 -0.93 -7.12
CA LEU A 89 7.22 -0.91 -5.79
C LEU A 89 8.75 -0.93 -5.90
N ASP A 90 9.29 -1.75 -6.80
CA ASP A 90 10.71 -1.79 -7.14
C ASP A 90 11.16 -0.41 -7.66
N ALA A 91 10.37 0.23 -8.53
CA ALA A 91 10.65 1.58 -9.02
C ALA A 91 10.59 2.65 -7.92
N ALA A 92 9.58 2.60 -7.04
CA ALA A 92 9.46 3.53 -5.92
C ALA A 92 10.60 3.33 -4.89
N SER A 93 10.98 2.08 -4.62
CA SER A 93 12.15 1.72 -3.80
C SER A 93 13.45 2.25 -4.41
N GLY A 94 13.61 2.17 -5.73
CA GLY A 94 14.74 2.75 -6.45
C GLY A 94 14.86 4.27 -6.23
N LEU A 95 13.76 5.02 -6.38
CA LEU A 95 13.75 6.47 -6.11
C LEU A 95 14.03 6.79 -4.63
N LEU A 96 13.49 6.00 -3.70
CA LEU A 96 13.76 6.15 -2.27
C LEU A 96 15.23 5.90 -1.91
N GLN A 97 15.88 5.00 -2.62
CA GLN A 97 17.31 4.71 -2.43
C GLN A 97 18.25 5.78 -3.01
N LEU A 98 17.75 6.75 -3.77
CA LEU A 98 18.45 7.99 -4.15
C LEU A 98 18.14 9.15 -3.22
N THR A 99 16.89 9.28 -2.78
CA THR A 99 16.43 10.42 -1.94
C THR A 99 16.70 10.25 -0.45
N CYS A 100 17.06 9.05 0.01
CA CYS A 100 17.43 8.74 1.39
C CYS A 100 18.73 7.92 1.41
N GLU A 101 19.70 8.27 2.24
CA GLU A 101 20.92 7.46 2.38
C GLU A 101 20.63 6.11 3.03
N ALA A 102 19.54 5.94 3.79
CA ALA A 102 19.06 4.63 4.23
C ALA A 102 17.53 4.50 4.18
N VAL A 103 17.05 3.33 3.76
CA VAL A 103 15.63 2.94 3.78
C VAL A 103 15.50 1.60 4.52
N MET A 104 14.47 1.42 5.33
CA MET A 104 14.23 0.21 6.12
C MET A 104 12.76 0.03 6.50
N GLU A 105 12.36 -1.20 6.82
CA GLU A 105 11.06 -1.52 7.42
C GLU A 105 11.21 -1.86 8.91
N LEU A 106 10.27 -1.36 9.72
CA LEU A 106 10.12 -1.69 11.15
C LEU A 106 8.82 -2.44 11.43
N ASP A 107 8.80 -3.24 12.50
CA ASP A 107 7.61 -3.88 13.08
C ASP A 107 6.83 -2.99 14.07
N ASP A 108 5.75 -3.52 14.67
CA ASP A 108 4.92 -2.81 15.66
C ASP A 108 5.69 -2.39 16.94
N ASP A 109 6.82 -3.03 17.26
CA ASP A 109 7.71 -2.71 18.39
C ASP A 109 8.84 -1.73 17.98
N PHE A 110 8.81 -1.25 16.73
CA PHE A 110 9.80 -0.42 16.05
C PHE A 110 11.16 -1.11 15.84
N ARG A 111 11.20 -2.44 15.72
CA ARG A 111 12.41 -3.22 15.39
C ARG A 111 12.57 -3.37 13.89
N LEU A 112 13.81 -3.28 13.40
CA LEU A 112 14.11 -3.53 11.99
C LEU A 112 13.77 -4.98 11.61
N THR A 113 12.97 -5.15 10.57
CA THR A 113 12.54 -6.48 10.10
C THR A 113 13.67 -7.28 9.48
N GLU A 114 14.59 -6.58 8.81
CA GLU A 114 15.74 -7.10 8.07
C GLU A 114 17.01 -6.28 8.37
N HIS A 115 18.17 -6.76 7.93
CA HIS A 115 19.40 -5.97 8.05
C HIS A 115 19.42 -4.87 6.98
N CYS A 116 19.54 -3.61 7.40
CA CYS A 116 19.83 -2.49 6.50
C CYS A 116 21.34 -2.20 6.52
N PRO A 117 22.11 -2.51 5.45
CA PRO A 117 23.55 -2.25 5.40
C PRO A 117 23.86 -0.75 5.28
N LYS A 118 23.03 0.02 4.58
CA LYS A 118 23.21 1.48 4.46
C LYS A 118 23.13 2.16 5.84
N LEU A 119 22.17 1.79 6.68
CA LEU A 119 22.12 2.25 8.08
C LEU A 119 23.35 1.82 8.89
N ALA A 120 23.81 0.57 8.74
CA ALA A 120 25.01 0.11 9.45
C ALA A 120 26.26 0.91 9.04
N ALA A 121 26.40 1.25 7.76
CA ALA A 121 27.47 2.12 7.26
C ALA A 121 27.35 3.56 7.81
N MET A 122 26.15 4.16 7.74
CA MET A 122 25.87 5.51 8.25
C MET A 122 26.13 5.64 9.77
N LEU A 123 25.91 4.57 10.53
CA LEU A 123 26.22 4.50 11.97
C LEU A 123 27.65 3.98 12.27
N LEU A 124 28.51 3.80 11.27
CA LEU A 124 29.87 3.24 11.40
C LEU A 124 29.93 1.89 12.15
N ARG A 125 28.88 1.06 12.03
CA ARG A 125 28.72 -0.23 12.72
C ARG A 125 29.25 -1.39 11.88
N GLY A 126 30.58 -1.52 11.83
CA GLY A 126 31.28 -2.56 11.07
C GLY A 126 30.74 -3.99 11.33
N GLY A 127 30.16 -4.60 10.29
CA GLY A 127 29.73 -6.01 10.28
C GLY A 127 28.56 -6.40 11.18
N SER A 128 28.06 -5.53 12.07
CA SER A 128 26.96 -5.89 12.98
C SER A 128 25.62 -5.82 12.25
N SER A 129 24.90 -6.94 12.17
CA SER A 129 23.51 -6.94 11.67
C SER A 129 22.66 -5.95 12.48
N THR A 130 21.87 -5.15 11.78
CA THR A 130 20.91 -4.20 12.36
C THR A 130 19.52 -4.79 12.53
N GLN A 131 19.29 -6.03 12.05
CA GLN A 131 18.03 -6.74 12.17
C GLN A 131 17.63 -6.97 13.63
N GLY A 132 16.35 -6.75 13.96
CA GLY A 132 15.77 -6.99 15.28
C GLY A 132 16.11 -5.93 16.35
N LEU A 133 17.06 -5.03 16.10
CA LEU A 133 17.32 -3.86 16.96
C LEU A 133 16.17 -2.85 16.83
N ARG A 134 15.78 -2.17 17.92
CA ARG A 134 14.79 -1.08 17.85
C ARG A 134 15.42 0.14 17.20
N PHE A 135 14.68 0.84 16.33
CA PHE A 135 15.13 2.09 15.71
C PHE A 135 15.60 3.13 16.76
N CYS A 136 14.89 3.21 17.89
CA CYS A 136 15.21 4.12 19.00
C CYS A 136 16.51 3.77 19.76
N GLU A 137 17.17 2.64 19.47
CA GLU A 137 18.52 2.32 19.98
C GLU A 137 19.62 3.07 19.20
N PHE A 138 19.30 3.63 18.03
CA PHE A 138 20.21 4.45 17.23
C PHE A 138 19.99 5.96 17.42
N VAL A 139 18.89 6.35 18.07
CA VAL A 139 18.53 7.75 18.35
C VAL A 139 19.22 8.23 19.63
N ALA A 140 19.59 9.50 19.69
CA ALA A 140 20.10 10.16 20.89
C ALA A 140 19.16 9.93 22.08
N ARG A 141 19.69 9.57 23.25
CA ARG A 141 18.89 9.13 24.42
C ARG A 141 17.86 10.17 24.88
N ASP A 142 18.26 11.43 24.77
CA ASP A 142 17.48 12.65 25.03
C ASP A 142 16.28 12.82 24.06
N GLU A 143 16.35 12.27 22.85
CA GLU A 143 15.30 12.38 21.84
C GLU A 143 14.54 11.06 21.57
N ALA A 144 15.10 9.91 21.94
CA ALA A 144 14.56 8.59 21.62
C ALA A 144 13.10 8.39 22.07
N ALA A 145 12.71 8.95 23.21
CA ALA A 145 11.32 8.90 23.69
C ALA A 145 10.36 9.75 22.83
N ARG A 146 10.83 10.89 22.32
CA ARG A 146 10.06 11.76 21.41
C ARG A 146 9.93 11.13 20.03
N ALA A 147 10.99 10.48 19.53
CA ALA A 147 10.94 9.69 18.31
C ALA A 147 9.94 8.53 18.44
N GLU A 148 9.98 7.76 19.55
CA GLU A 148 9.01 6.69 19.79
C GLU A 148 7.57 7.23 19.91
N GLU A 149 7.34 8.39 20.53
CA GLU A 149 6.01 9.02 20.55
C GLU A 149 5.52 9.34 19.13
N ILE A 150 6.33 10.04 18.32
CA ILE A 150 5.96 10.43 16.95
C ILE A 150 5.61 9.20 16.10
N LEU A 151 6.43 8.15 16.17
CA LEU A 151 6.20 6.89 15.46
C LEU A 151 4.88 6.21 15.88
N ARG A 152 4.53 6.27 17.18
CA ARG A 152 3.37 5.60 17.78
C ARG A 152 2.05 6.37 17.67
N LYS A 153 2.11 7.71 17.57
CA LYS A 153 0.95 8.64 17.58
C LYS A 153 -0.03 8.43 16.41
N ASP A 154 0.40 7.70 15.37
CA ASP A 154 -0.39 7.38 14.17
C ASP A 154 -1.34 6.18 14.32
N SER A 155 -1.69 5.80 15.54
CA SER A 155 -2.53 4.63 15.84
C SER A 155 -4.02 4.96 16.07
N GLY A 156 -4.42 6.24 16.00
CA GLY A 156 -5.75 6.70 16.44
C GLY A 156 -6.83 6.87 15.36
N SER A 157 -6.48 7.15 14.10
CA SER A 157 -7.44 7.49 13.04
C SER A 157 -7.70 6.32 12.09
N HIS A 158 -8.85 5.67 12.25
CA HIS A 158 -9.15 4.39 11.58
C HIS A 158 -9.46 4.49 10.07
N ASP A 159 -9.74 5.70 9.56
CA ASP A 159 -10.10 6.01 8.17
C ASP A 159 -9.05 6.85 7.42
N SER A 160 -7.95 7.26 8.05
CA SER A 160 -6.91 8.03 7.37
C SER A 160 -6.00 7.11 6.55
N SER A 161 -5.97 7.32 5.23
CA SER A 161 -4.87 6.90 4.35
C SER A 161 -3.52 7.17 5.01
N SER A 162 -2.55 6.26 4.86
CA SER A 162 -1.25 6.30 5.53
C SER A 162 -0.52 7.63 5.37
N VAL A 163 -0.69 8.54 6.33
CA VAL A 163 -0.17 9.91 6.24
C VAL A 163 1.33 9.87 6.51
N ALA A 164 2.10 10.15 5.46
CA ALA A 164 3.53 10.25 5.55
C ALA A 164 3.93 11.43 6.47
N LYS A 165 4.95 11.23 7.31
CA LYS A 165 5.46 12.24 8.26
C LYS A 165 6.97 12.41 8.11
N ALA A 166 7.43 13.65 8.23
CA ALA A 166 8.84 13.97 8.44
C ALA A 166 9.04 14.46 9.88
N PHE A 167 10.14 14.06 10.53
CA PHE A 167 10.61 14.67 11.77
C PHE A 167 12.13 14.66 11.83
N HIS A 168 12.71 15.60 12.57
CA HIS A 168 14.16 15.67 12.77
C HIS A 168 14.55 15.01 14.09
N THR A 169 15.68 14.29 14.09
CA THR A 169 16.29 13.72 15.29
C THR A 169 17.81 13.61 15.13
N HIS A 170 18.54 13.37 16.21
CA HIS A 170 19.95 13.05 16.19
C HIS A 170 20.16 11.54 16.27
N LEU A 171 20.87 10.97 15.30
CA LEU A 171 21.35 9.59 15.34
C LEU A 171 22.75 9.53 15.98
N VAL A 172 23.06 8.38 16.58
CA VAL A 172 24.30 8.12 17.32
C VAL A 172 25.05 6.97 16.68
N ASP A 173 26.26 7.25 16.18
CA ASP A 173 27.12 6.26 15.55
C ASP A 173 27.84 5.34 16.57
N SER A 174 28.61 4.37 16.08
CA SER A 174 29.46 3.49 16.90
C SER A 174 30.56 4.22 17.68
N CYS A 175 30.85 5.47 17.30
CA CYS A 175 31.83 6.35 17.93
C CYS A 175 31.22 7.22 19.04
N ALA A 176 29.91 7.15 19.27
CA ALA A 176 29.09 8.03 20.11
C ALA A 176 29.01 9.50 19.64
N SER A 177 29.27 9.76 18.36
CA SER A 177 29.00 11.04 17.71
C SER A 177 27.50 11.19 17.42
N LYS A 178 26.93 12.35 17.77
CA LYS A 178 25.59 12.75 17.32
C LYS A 178 25.71 13.38 15.92
N PHE A 179 24.85 12.99 14.99
CA PHE A 179 24.63 13.70 13.72
C PHE A 179 23.13 13.89 13.49
N ARG A 180 22.73 14.99 12.83
CA ARG A 180 21.33 15.35 12.64
C ARG A 180 20.78 14.65 11.40
N THR A 181 19.66 13.96 11.56
CA THR A 181 19.00 13.20 10.50
C THR A 181 17.53 13.62 10.39
N GLU A 182 17.04 13.80 9.17
CA GLU A 182 15.63 13.87 8.86
C GLU A 182 15.07 12.46 8.67
N VAL A 183 13.97 12.17 9.37
CA VAL A 183 13.33 10.85 9.44
C VAL A 183 11.97 10.95 8.77
N PHE A 184 11.86 10.34 7.60
CA PHE A 184 10.62 10.17 6.87
C PHE A 184 9.97 8.84 7.31
N GLN A 185 8.68 8.86 7.64
CA GLN A 185 7.91 7.70 8.12
C GLN A 185 6.62 7.54 7.32
N VAL A 186 6.31 6.31 6.89
CA VAL A 186 4.94 5.91 6.55
C VAL A 186 4.55 4.65 7.32
N LYS A 187 3.41 4.69 8.01
CA LYS A 187 2.80 3.51 8.63
C LYS A 187 1.90 2.79 7.63
N TYR A 188 2.03 1.47 7.51
CA TYR A 188 1.16 0.63 6.70
C TYR A 188 0.72 -0.64 7.45
N GLN A 189 -0.19 -1.43 6.87
CA GLN A 189 -0.70 -2.66 7.50
C GLN A 189 -0.54 -3.86 6.58
N LEU A 190 0.02 -4.95 7.13
CA LEU A 190 0.05 -6.25 6.45
C LEU A 190 -1.35 -6.87 6.41
N PRO A 191 -1.65 -7.76 5.45
CA PRO A 191 -2.92 -8.49 5.40
C PRO A 191 -3.22 -9.37 6.63
N SER A 192 -2.23 -9.58 7.50
CA SER A 192 -2.38 -10.20 8.83
C SER A 192 -3.08 -9.30 9.87
N GLY A 193 -3.20 -7.99 9.60
CA GLY A 193 -3.57 -6.97 10.58
C GLY A 193 -2.40 -6.47 11.43
N GLN A 194 -1.17 -6.89 11.11
CA GLN A 194 0.05 -6.41 11.75
C GLN A 194 0.47 -5.05 11.15
N SER A 195 0.91 -4.08 11.95
CA SER A 195 1.45 -2.83 11.40
C SER A 195 2.91 -3.01 10.96
N ARG A 196 3.31 -2.18 10.00
CA ARG A 196 4.71 -1.95 9.63
C ARG A 196 4.95 -0.46 9.48
N HIS A 197 6.21 -0.05 9.58
CA HIS A 197 6.63 1.32 9.32
C HIS A 197 7.76 1.30 8.30
N LEU A 198 7.54 1.91 7.13
CA LEU A 198 8.62 2.22 6.20
C LEU A 198 9.29 3.51 6.65
N ILE A 199 10.60 3.46 6.86
CA ILE A 199 11.42 4.59 7.29
C ILE A 199 12.43 4.92 6.20
N GLY A 200 12.43 6.19 5.76
CA GLY A 200 13.54 6.81 5.03
C GLY A 200 14.34 7.68 5.98
N LEU A 201 15.66 7.58 5.94
CA LEU A 201 16.58 8.44 6.69
C LEU A 201 17.38 9.28 5.71
N ARG A 202 17.44 10.58 5.99
CA ARG A 202 18.24 11.53 5.24
C ARG A 202 19.17 12.33 6.15
N ASP A 203 20.47 12.34 5.86
CA ASP A 203 21.44 13.13 6.61
C ASP A 203 21.23 14.64 6.35
N PHE A 204 21.46 15.46 7.37
CA PHE A 204 21.25 16.91 7.34
C PHE A 204 22.56 17.70 7.23
N THR A 205 23.70 17.00 7.08
CA THR A 205 25.05 17.60 7.06
C THR A 205 25.29 18.55 5.88
N ASP A 206 24.67 18.32 4.72
CA ASP A 206 24.72 19.21 3.54
C ASP A 206 24.56 20.69 3.91
N LEU A 207 23.54 20.99 4.73
CA LEU A 207 23.16 22.35 5.11
C LEU A 207 24.14 23.02 6.08
N GLN A 208 24.93 22.25 6.86
CA GLN A 208 25.95 22.84 7.73
C GLN A 208 27.19 23.31 6.97
N SER A 209 27.42 22.82 5.74
CA SER A 209 28.47 23.36 4.86
C SER A 209 28.11 24.74 4.29
N LEU A 210 26.81 25.05 4.20
CA LEU A 210 26.27 26.27 3.60
C LEU A 210 25.87 27.32 4.65
N ALA A 211 25.47 26.90 5.86
CA ALA A 211 25.15 27.78 6.98
C ALA A 211 26.43 28.38 7.61
N GLY A 212 27.07 29.30 6.89
CA GLY A 212 28.41 29.79 7.19
C GLY A 212 28.58 30.39 8.60
N ASN A 213 29.65 29.95 9.28
CA ASN A 213 30.21 30.31 10.60
C ASN A 213 29.25 30.70 11.73
N LYS A 214 28.41 31.73 11.58
CA LYS A 214 27.49 32.24 12.61
C LYS A 214 26.44 31.21 13.06
N ALA A 215 26.15 30.19 12.24
CA ALA A 215 25.25 29.11 12.62
C ALA A 215 25.91 28.10 13.60
N ALA A 216 27.24 28.01 13.61
CA ALA A 216 27.97 27.18 14.58
C ALA A 216 27.94 27.78 15.98
N ASP A 217 28.00 29.11 16.10
CA ASP A 217 27.90 29.83 17.38
C ASP A 217 26.57 29.53 18.08
N ALA A 218 25.47 29.43 17.34
CA ALA A 218 24.13 29.13 17.88
C ALA A 218 23.96 27.68 18.39
N ILE A 219 24.92 26.79 18.16
CA ILE A 219 24.92 25.40 18.67
C ILE A 219 25.63 25.32 20.04
N HIS A 220 26.41 26.34 20.42
CA HIS A 220 27.21 26.31 21.65
C HIS A 220 26.42 26.61 22.95
N ASP A 221 25.26 27.27 22.86
CA ASP A 221 24.54 27.81 24.04
C ASP A 221 23.84 26.76 24.93
N THR A 222 23.81 25.47 24.58
CA THR A 222 23.09 24.42 25.35
C THR A 222 23.97 23.44 26.13
N ASP A 223 25.17 23.10 25.64
CA ASP A 223 25.97 22.00 26.21
C ASP A 223 26.76 22.38 27.48
N ASP A 224 27.16 23.64 27.62
CA ASP A 224 28.06 24.09 28.71
C ASP A 224 27.40 24.14 30.10
N ARG A 225 26.08 23.93 30.22
CA ARG A 225 25.34 24.04 31.49
C ARG A 225 25.08 22.71 32.23
N GLU A 226 24.92 21.59 31.53
CA GLU A 226 24.59 20.31 32.19
C GLU A 226 25.81 19.56 32.78
N GLN A 227 27.05 19.89 32.37
CA GLN A 227 28.25 19.19 32.87
C GLN A 227 28.74 19.69 34.25
N LEU A 228 28.16 20.75 34.82
CA LEU A 228 28.66 21.35 36.06
C LEU A 228 27.87 20.98 37.34
N GLU A 229 26.59 20.63 37.23
CA GLU A 229 25.72 20.39 38.41
C GLU A 229 25.61 18.90 38.82
N LEU A 230 26.12 17.96 38.02
CA LEU A 230 26.01 16.51 38.30
C LEU A 230 27.23 15.91 39.06
N TYR A 231 27.94 16.69 39.88
CA TYR A 231 29.11 16.18 40.62
C TYR A 231 29.35 16.68 42.06
N ASP A 232 28.47 17.50 42.63
CA ASP A 232 28.63 18.03 44.00
C ASP A 232 27.52 17.57 44.97
N GLY A 233 27.17 16.28 44.93
CA GLY A 233 25.97 15.77 45.59
C GLY A 233 25.90 14.27 45.85
N LEU A 234 26.90 13.69 46.54
CA LEU A 234 26.76 12.58 47.53
C LEU A 234 28.12 11.99 47.98
N SER A 235 28.82 12.67 48.89
CA SER A 235 30.06 12.13 49.50
C SER A 235 30.28 12.62 50.94
N SER A 236 29.28 12.47 51.80
CA SER A 236 29.47 12.58 53.26
C SER A 236 28.50 11.70 54.08
N LEU A 237 28.94 11.31 55.27
CA LEU A 237 28.19 10.70 56.38
C LEU A 237 27.39 9.40 56.11
N ARG A 238 28.09 8.26 56.26
CA ARG A 238 27.51 7.04 56.85
C ARG A 238 28.39 6.55 57.99
N GLY A 239 27.96 6.73 59.24
CA GLY A 239 28.65 6.13 60.40
C GLY A 239 28.27 6.72 61.76
N HIS A 240 27.74 5.85 62.61
CA HIS A 240 27.36 5.98 64.03
C HIS A 240 25.89 6.32 64.32
N SER A 241 25.30 5.90 65.43
CA SER A 241 25.46 4.73 66.34
C SER A 241 24.55 5.01 67.54
N GLU A 242 23.56 4.15 67.79
CA GLU A 242 22.80 4.06 69.05
C GLU A 242 21.89 5.22 69.51
N SER A 243 20.97 4.85 70.41
CA SER A 243 19.96 5.65 71.13
C SER A 243 18.76 6.19 70.34
N ALA A 244 17.66 6.32 71.10
CA ALA A 244 16.33 6.87 70.76
C ALA A 244 15.99 7.90 71.88
N PRO A 245 14.87 8.67 71.86
CA PRO A 245 13.64 8.46 71.07
C PRO A 245 12.91 9.77 70.59
N GLU A 246 11.63 9.59 70.21
CA GLU A 246 10.49 10.53 70.32
C GLU A 246 10.29 11.77 69.38
N VAL A 247 9.16 11.69 68.63
CA VAL A 247 8.02 12.66 68.59
C VAL A 247 8.01 13.89 67.64
N SER A 248 6.84 14.07 67.01
CA SER A 248 6.26 15.30 66.40
C SER A 248 6.84 15.83 65.06
N ILE A 249 6.14 16.71 64.31
CA ILE A 249 4.79 16.62 63.67
C ILE A 249 4.67 17.78 62.64
N HIS A 250 4.16 17.48 61.43
CA HIS A 250 3.67 18.40 60.37
C HIS A 250 4.56 19.54 59.80
N PRO A 251 4.26 20.00 58.55
CA PRO A 251 4.96 21.10 57.88
C PRO A 251 4.19 22.43 57.96
N GLN A 252 4.85 23.53 57.59
CA GLN A 252 4.20 24.73 57.04
C GLN A 252 5.03 25.30 55.89
N ALA A 253 4.35 25.99 54.97
CA ALA A 253 4.96 26.57 53.77
C ALA A 253 4.81 28.09 53.77
N SER A 254 5.83 28.79 53.28
CA SER A 254 5.77 30.22 52.98
C SER A 254 6.82 30.61 51.93
N ASN A 255 6.37 31.06 50.76
CA ASN A 255 7.13 32.05 50.00
C ASN A 255 7.09 33.38 50.81
N PRO A 256 8.09 34.26 50.66
CA PRO A 256 7.92 35.32 49.66
C PRO A 256 9.24 35.61 48.89
N SER A 257 9.14 35.96 47.61
CA SER A 257 9.31 37.32 47.04
C SER A 257 10.75 37.75 46.75
N GLU A 258 10.94 38.20 45.51
CA GLU A 258 11.60 39.46 45.12
C GLU A 258 12.45 40.17 46.19
N ASP A 259 13.72 40.46 45.87
CA ASP A 259 14.00 41.73 45.19
C ASP A 259 15.33 41.72 44.41
N SER A 260 15.56 42.79 43.66
CA SER A 260 16.68 43.10 42.79
C SER A 260 17.97 43.49 43.52
N ASN A 261 19.11 43.36 42.83
CA ASN A 261 20.15 44.39 42.92
C ASN A 261 21.06 44.44 41.67
N MET A 262 21.85 45.52 41.56
CA MET A 262 22.53 45.95 40.34
C MET A 262 24.05 46.16 40.56
N GLU A 263 24.76 46.48 39.47
CA GLU A 263 26.07 47.16 39.40
C GLU A 263 27.42 46.39 39.58
N SER A 264 28.21 46.48 38.50
CA SER A 264 29.61 47.00 38.46
C SER A 264 30.78 46.17 39.04
N GLY A 265 31.93 46.14 38.33
CA GLY A 265 33.12 45.45 38.88
C GLY A 265 34.48 45.36 38.15
N ARG A 266 34.73 46.02 36.99
CA ARG A 266 36.06 46.31 36.38
C ARG A 266 37.21 45.24 36.29
N HIS A 267 37.77 45.16 35.08
CA HIS A 267 39.20 44.99 34.73
C HIS A 267 39.97 43.65 35.00
N GLY A 268 40.44 43.06 33.89
CA GLY A 268 41.88 43.11 33.57
C GLY A 268 42.66 41.78 33.63
N GLY A 269 43.20 41.32 32.49
CA GLY A 269 44.01 40.09 32.46
C GLY A 269 44.49 39.62 31.09
N ARG A 270 45.10 40.48 30.26
CA ARG A 270 45.60 40.09 28.93
C ARG A 270 46.88 39.24 29.03
N ARG A 271 46.75 37.92 29.18
CA ARG A 271 47.84 36.95 29.00
C ARG A 271 47.79 36.35 27.59
N ILE A 272 48.94 36.35 26.92
CA ILE A 272 49.17 35.50 25.74
C ILE A 272 49.31 34.07 26.27
N VAL A 273 48.47 33.17 25.79
CA VAL A 273 48.57 31.73 26.06
C VAL A 273 48.90 31.07 24.73
N GLU A 274 49.98 30.27 24.70
CA GLU A 274 50.32 29.47 23.51
C GLU A 274 49.17 28.51 23.22
N GLN A 275 48.62 28.57 22.00
CA GLN A 275 47.42 27.84 21.62
C GLN A 275 47.73 26.36 21.33
N ALA A 276 48.07 25.61 22.38
CA ALA A 276 48.25 24.17 22.33
C ALA A 276 46.93 23.51 21.92
N VAL A 277 46.84 23.06 20.67
CA VAL A 277 45.63 22.47 20.09
C VAL A 277 45.23 21.20 20.83
N ALA A 278 44.26 21.32 21.72
CA ALA A 278 43.70 20.21 22.48
C ALA A 278 42.77 19.37 21.58
N LEU A 279 43.35 18.37 20.90
CA LEU A 279 42.62 17.47 19.99
C LEU A 279 41.65 16.55 20.76
N ARG A 280 40.43 17.04 21.01
CA ARG A 280 39.31 16.28 21.56
C ARG A 280 38.79 15.26 20.53
N SER A 281 39.14 13.99 20.74
CA SER A 281 38.39 12.78 20.33
C SER A 281 37.72 12.76 18.94
N ARG A 282 38.36 13.30 17.90
CA ARG A 282 37.99 13.06 16.51
C ARG A 282 38.75 11.84 15.97
N ASN A 283 38.14 11.08 15.08
CA ASN A 283 38.87 10.10 14.26
C ASN A 283 39.79 10.88 13.31
N ILE A 284 41.04 10.44 13.19
CA ILE A 284 42.08 11.09 12.37
C ILE A 284 42.49 10.12 11.27
N PHE A 285 42.36 10.59 10.03
CA PHE A 285 42.74 9.87 8.82
C PHE A 285 44.09 10.36 8.30
N LEU A 286 44.94 9.43 7.89
CA LEU A 286 46.20 9.67 7.20
C LEU A 286 46.33 8.66 6.07
N ASP A 287 46.44 9.13 4.83
CA ASP A 287 46.55 8.32 3.62
C ASP A 287 48.00 8.28 3.14
N LEU A 288 48.54 7.07 3.00
CA LEU A 288 49.95 6.83 2.72
C LEU A 288 50.12 6.21 1.33
N ASP A 289 50.80 6.93 0.45
CA ASP A 289 51.31 6.39 -0.81
C ASP A 289 52.55 5.54 -0.47
N VAL A 290 52.37 4.23 -0.45
CA VAL A 290 53.45 3.26 -0.17
C VAL A 290 54.29 2.91 -1.40
N GLN A 291 53.97 3.49 -2.57
CA GLN A 291 54.74 3.31 -3.81
C GLN A 291 55.79 4.42 -3.97
N ALA A 292 55.44 5.68 -3.72
CA ALA A 292 56.39 6.79 -3.60
C ALA A 292 56.92 6.98 -2.16
N MET A 293 56.42 6.19 -1.19
CA MET A 293 56.84 6.22 0.22
C MET A 293 56.66 7.60 0.89
N GLN A 294 55.48 8.20 0.72
CA GLN A 294 55.11 9.52 1.24
C GLN A 294 53.67 9.56 1.81
N VAL A 295 53.34 10.61 2.57
CA VAL A 295 51.96 10.91 2.96
C VAL A 295 51.23 11.61 1.80
N CYS A 296 50.19 10.99 1.26
CA CYS A 296 49.41 11.53 0.14
C CYS A 296 48.35 12.54 0.63
N ALA A 297 47.59 12.19 1.67
CA ALA A 297 46.56 13.06 2.26
C ALA A 297 46.50 12.92 3.78
N ALA A 298 45.96 13.94 4.45
CA ALA A 298 45.86 13.97 5.91
C ALA A 298 44.63 14.76 6.37
N SER A 299 44.03 14.34 7.48
CA SER A 299 43.00 15.14 8.18
C SER A 299 43.57 16.47 8.66
N ALA A 300 42.70 17.48 8.83
CA ALA A 300 43.08 18.86 9.19
C ALA A 300 44.16 19.02 10.31
N PRO A 301 44.20 18.20 11.39
CA PRO A 301 45.27 18.30 12.39
C PRO A 301 46.67 17.89 11.94
N LEU A 302 46.79 17.19 10.81
CA LEU A 302 48.00 16.53 10.31
C LEU A 302 48.36 16.94 8.86
N THR A 303 47.75 17.99 8.32
CA THR A 303 48.04 18.50 6.95
C THR A 303 49.50 18.87 6.74
N SER A 304 50.22 19.24 7.80
CA SER A 304 51.67 19.47 7.79
C SER A 304 52.53 18.21 7.59
N LEU A 305 51.92 17.02 7.48
CA LEU A 305 52.60 15.78 7.11
C LEU A 305 52.50 15.46 5.61
N ILE A 306 51.58 16.09 4.87
CA ILE A 306 51.37 15.82 3.44
C ILE A 306 52.64 16.14 2.65
N GLY A 307 53.01 15.23 1.72
CA GLY A 307 54.24 15.32 0.93
C GLY A 307 55.53 15.01 1.69
N ARG A 308 55.49 14.66 2.98
CA ARG A 308 56.66 14.18 3.71
C ARG A 308 56.87 12.69 3.47
N GLY A 309 58.13 12.28 3.32
CA GLY A 309 58.52 10.88 3.22
C GLY A 309 58.15 10.10 4.48
N LEU A 310 57.68 8.86 4.34
CA LEU A 310 57.22 8.05 5.48
C LEU A 310 58.31 7.88 6.56
N SER A 311 59.59 7.84 6.16
CA SER A 311 60.74 7.76 7.05
C SER A 311 60.97 8.99 7.94
N GLU A 312 60.35 10.13 7.62
CA GLU A 312 60.32 11.31 8.48
C GLU A 312 59.13 11.32 9.45
N VAL A 313 58.12 10.49 9.17
CA VAL A 313 56.80 10.48 9.81
C VAL A 313 56.63 9.27 10.73
N PHE A 314 57.35 8.18 10.47
CA PHE A 314 57.24 6.90 11.18
C PHE A 314 58.59 6.27 11.55
N VAL A 315 58.58 5.42 12.58
CA VAL A 315 59.71 4.58 12.98
C VAL A 315 59.91 3.40 12.02
N ASN A 316 61.15 2.90 11.96
CA ASN A 316 61.58 1.83 11.03
C ASN A 316 60.67 0.59 11.00
N TYR A 317 60.09 0.15 12.13
CA TYR A 317 59.22 -1.04 12.13
C TYR A 317 57.86 -0.78 11.46
N THR A 318 57.35 0.45 11.50
CA THR A 318 56.13 0.86 10.78
C THR A 318 56.41 0.95 9.28
N LEU A 319 57.59 1.45 8.88
CA LEU A 319 58.04 1.43 7.49
C LEU A 319 58.11 -0.02 6.97
N GLU A 320 58.66 -0.93 7.77
CA GLU A 320 58.73 -2.35 7.42
C GLU A 320 57.34 -2.98 7.31
N LEU A 321 56.40 -2.62 8.20
CA LEU A 321 55.00 -3.08 8.13
C LEU A 321 54.31 -2.59 6.84
N CYS A 322 54.37 -1.30 6.53
CA CYS A 322 53.81 -0.75 5.29
C CYS A 322 54.45 -1.38 4.05
N THR A 323 55.78 -1.56 4.05
CA THR A 323 56.52 -2.23 2.97
C THR A 323 56.11 -3.70 2.81
N ARG A 324 55.84 -4.40 3.92
CA ARG A 324 55.41 -5.80 3.92
C ARG A 324 53.99 -5.97 3.39
N LEU A 325 53.07 -5.08 3.80
CA LEU A 325 51.70 -5.03 3.29
C LEU A 325 51.66 -4.70 1.78
N TRP A 326 52.45 -3.72 1.34
CA TRP A 326 52.63 -3.40 -0.08
C TRP A 326 53.09 -4.63 -0.87
N ARG A 327 54.20 -5.27 -0.46
CA ARG A 327 54.70 -6.50 -1.12
C ARG A 327 53.64 -7.60 -1.19
N GLN A 328 52.85 -7.79 -0.14
CA GLN A 328 51.78 -8.80 -0.10
C GLN A 328 50.68 -8.50 -1.12
N ALA A 329 50.28 -7.24 -1.28
CA ALA A 329 49.25 -6.82 -2.24
C ALA A 329 49.75 -6.64 -3.68
N THR A 330 51.08 -6.56 -3.89
CA THR A 330 51.70 -6.72 -5.22
C THR A 330 51.79 -8.20 -5.62
N GLN A 331 51.80 -9.13 -4.66
CA GLN A 331 51.87 -10.58 -4.89
C GLN A 331 50.51 -11.28 -5.02
N SER A 332 49.41 -10.62 -4.66
CA SER A 332 48.05 -11.15 -4.81
C SER A 332 47.23 -10.23 -5.73
N PRO A 333 46.61 -10.74 -6.81
CA PRO A 333 45.83 -9.92 -7.72
C PRO A 333 44.54 -9.40 -7.04
N ASP A 334 43.93 -10.27 -6.23
CA ASP A 334 42.81 -9.96 -5.35
C ASP A 334 43.37 -9.33 -4.07
N LEU A 335 43.02 -8.07 -3.79
CA LEU A 335 43.29 -7.49 -2.47
C LEU A 335 42.32 -8.13 -1.45
N PRO A 336 42.80 -8.82 -0.40
CA PRO A 336 41.95 -9.10 0.74
C PRO A 336 41.64 -7.80 1.48
N ASP A 337 40.42 -7.68 2.04
CA ASP A 337 40.00 -6.61 2.96
C ASP A 337 40.71 -6.71 4.33
N ASN A 338 42.04 -6.71 4.31
CA ASN A 338 42.92 -6.83 5.46
C ASN A 338 42.97 -5.51 6.24
N VAL A 339 41.96 -5.30 7.09
CA VAL A 339 41.95 -4.25 8.11
C VAL A 339 42.84 -4.70 9.28
N VAL A 340 44.03 -4.12 9.40
CA VAL A 340 45.01 -4.43 10.45
C VAL A 340 44.87 -3.45 11.60
N SER A 341 44.49 -3.92 12.79
CA SER A 341 44.50 -3.10 14.01
C SER A 341 45.92 -2.89 14.53
N PHE A 342 46.28 -1.65 14.87
CA PHE A 342 47.55 -1.31 15.53
C PHE A 342 47.30 -0.56 16.85
N GLU A 343 48.14 -0.84 17.85
CA GLU A 343 48.17 -0.14 19.12
C GLU A 343 49.52 0.56 19.32
N ARG A 344 49.47 1.76 19.91
CA ARG A 344 50.63 2.56 20.36
C ARG A 344 51.73 2.76 19.29
N MET A 345 51.34 2.86 18.02
CA MET A 345 52.26 3.17 16.93
C MET A 345 52.72 4.63 17.03
N PRO A 346 54.03 4.94 17.02
CA PRO A 346 54.51 6.32 17.15
C PRO A 346 54.50 7.04 15.79
N LEU A 347 53.93 8.26 15.80
CA LEU A 347 53.85 9.18 14.67
C LEU A 347 54.67 10.45 14.99
N PHE A 348 55.56 10.87 14.09
CA PHE A 348 56.46 12.02 14.28
C PHE A 348 55.84 13.33 13.77
N CYS A 349 54.99 13.94 14.59
CA CYS A 349 54.38 15.25 14.37
C CYS A 349 55.28 16.37 14.91
N VAL A 350 56.39 16.66 14.23
CA VAL A 350 57.42 17.66 14.63
C VAL A 350 56.78 18.92 15.23
N PRO A 351 57.12 19.32 16.48
CA PRO A 351 58.24 18.86 17.31
C PRO A 351 57.91 17.72 18.30
N ARG A 352 56.81 16.96 18.15
CA ARG A 352 56.38 15.93 19.11
C ARG A 352 56.14 14.56 18.46
N THR A 353 56.58 13.49 19.11
CA THR A 353 56.11 12.13 18.82
C THR A 353 54.79 11.89 19.54
N ILE A 354 53.79 11.33 18.87
CA ILE A 354 52.52 10.92 19.49
C ILE A 354 52.25 9.43 19.27
N GLU A 355 51.77 8.73 20.30
CA GLU A 355 51.29 7.35 20.17
C GLU A 355 49.85 7.35 19.64
N ILE A 356 49.64 6.68 18.51
CA ILE A 356 48.33 6.53 17.85
C ILE A 356 47.89 5.07 17.90
N SER A 357 46.58 4.83 17.95
CA SER A 357 45.99 3.49 17.93
C SER A 357 44.73 3.49 17.08
N GLY A 358 44.54 2.46 16.26
CA GLY A 358 43.52 2.48 15.22
C GLY A 358 43.62 1.32 14.24
N LEU A 359 43.10 1.55 13.05
CA LEU A 359 43.02 0.59 11.95
C LEU A 359 43.85 1.07 10.76
N MET A 360 44.53 0.14 10.12
CA MET A 360 45.33 0.30 8.91
C MET A 360 44.68 -0.56 7.83
N GLN A 361 44.12 0.07 6.80
CA GLN A 361 43.44 -0.60 5.69
C GLN A 361 44.23 -0.38 4.39
N LEU A 362 44.37 -1.42 3.59
CA LEU A 362 44.87 -1.28 2.22
C LEU A 362 43.76 -0.80 1.29
N SER A 363 44.11 0.09 0.38
CA SER A 363 43.26 0.52 -0.73
C SER A 363 44.06 0.49 -2.04
N ARG A 364 43.36 0.38 -3.17
CA ARG A 364 43.92 0.59 -4.50
C ARG A 364 43.15 1.73 -5.16
N THR A 365 43.84 2.75 -5.65
CA THR A 365 43.20 3.90 -6.32
C THR A 365 42.58 3.48 -7.66
N SER A 366 41.73 4.34 -8.22
CA SER A 366 41.21 4.17 -9.59
C SER A 366 42.30 4.19 -10.68
N LEU A 367 43.53 4.63 -10.35
CA LEU A 367 44.69 4.60 -11.23
C LEU A 367 45.54 3.32 -11.06
N GLY A 368 45.25 2.52 -10.03
CA GLY A 368 45.94 1.25 -9.74
C GLY A 368 46.98 1.32 -8.62
N ASP A 369 47.30 2.52 -8.11
CA ASP A 369 48.29 2.74 -7.06
C ASP A 369 47.85 2.16 -5.72
N LEU A 370 48.80 1.60 -4.97
CA LEU A 370 48.55 1.01 -3.65
C LEU A 370 48.71 2.05 -2.54
N HIS A 371 47.64 2.25 -1.78
CA HIS A 371 47.55 3.19 -0.67
C HIS A 371 47.33 2.44 0.65
N VAL A 372 47.82 3.02 1.75
CA VAL A 372 47.57 2.54 3.12
C VAL A 372 46.88 3.63 3.92
N ILE A 373 45.60 3.44 4.19
CA ILE A 373 44.77 4.39 4.94
C ILE A 373 44.85 4.03 6.42
N LEU A 374 45.35 4.96 7.23
CA LEU A 374 45.29 4.88 8.69
C LEU A 374 44.08 5.65 9.20
N ASN A 375 43.23 5.01 9.98
CA ASN A 375 42.15 5.64 10.75
C ASN A 375 42.39 5.38 12.23
N PHE A 376 42.76 6.42 12.99
CA PHE A 376 43.17 6.29 14.38
C PHE A 376 42.59 7.38 15.27
N ARG A 377 42.64 7.11 16.58
CA ARG A 377 42.40 8.11 17.62
C ARG A 377 43.72 8.45 18.29
N GLN A 378 43.92 9.72 18.60
CA GLN A 378 45.01 10.13 19.47
C GLN A 378 44.66 9.73 20.90
N ASN A 379 45.46 8.86 21.51
CA ASN A 379 45.25 8.44 22.89
C ASN A 379 45.61 9.59 23.83
N ALA A 380 44.58 10.24 24.40
CA ALA A 380 44.77 11.18 25.51
C ALA A 380 45.34 10.41 26.72
N GLN A 381 46.59 10.67 27.08
CA GLN A 381 47.27 10.00 28.19
C GLN A 381 46.60 10.37 29.53
N ARG A 382 45.68 9.52 30.00
CA ARG A 382 45.19 9.54 31.38
C ARG A 382 46.09 8.69 32.29
N PRO A 383 46.43 9.15 33.50
CA PRO A 383 47.12 8.33 34.51
C PRO A 383 46.31 7.07 34.85
N GLN A 384 46.99 5.93 35.02
CA GLN A 384 46.34 4.66 35.33
C GLN A 384 46.17 4.44 36.84
N HIS A 385 44.94 4.16 37.27
CA HIS A 385 44.58 3.37 38.45
C HIS A 385 43.23 2.67 38.15
N GLY A 386 42.95 1.50 38.75
CA GLY A 386 41.73 0.75 38.41
C GLY A 386 41.55 -0.60 39.11
N SER A 387 40.73 -1.46 38.51
CA SER A 387 40.22 -2.75 39.05
C SER A 387 39.18 -2.58 40.19
N ARG A 388 38.23 -3.50 40.48
CA ARG A 388 37.78 -4.73 39.79
C ARG A 388 36.47 -5.24 40.43
N ASP A 389 35.64 -6.00 39.68
CA ASP A 389 34.74 -7.09 40.14
C ASP A 389 33.62 -6.75 41.21
N GLN A 390 32.54 -7.52 41.47
CA GLN A 390 31.71 -8.47 40.68
C GLN A 390 30.31 -8.73 41.35
N ARG A 391 29.32 -9.14 40.52
CA ARG A 391 28.23 -10.15 40.77
C ARG A 391 27.06 -9.97 41.79
N HIS A 392 25.84 -10.10 41.22
CA HIS A 392 24.78 -11.13 41.48
C HIS A 392 23.53 -10.90 42.39
N GLN A 393 22.35 -11.16 41.78
CA GLN A 393 21.17 -11.96 42.28
C GLN A 393 20.29 -11.35 43.42
N ARG A 394 18.97 -11.66 43.61
CA ARG A 394 17.95 -12.46 42.86
C ARG A 394 16.47 -12.17 43.27
N THR A 395 15.53 -12.27 42.31
CA THR A 395 14.11 -12.78 42.36
C THR A 395 13.08 -12.47 43.48
N GLY A 396 11.85 -12.11 43.04
CA GLY A 396 10.56 -12.71 43.49
C GLY A 396 9.44 -11.74 43.94
N ALA A 397 8.14 -12.10 44.07
CA ALA A 397 7.28 -13.11 43.39
C ALA A 397 5.79 -12.99 43.85
N ALA A 398 4.82 -13.45 43.02
CA ALA A 398 3.40 -13.79 43.39
C ALA A 398 2.45 -12.65 43.89
N CYS A 399 1.12 -12.83 44.06
CA CYS A 399 0.04 -13.52 43.31
C CYS A 399 -1.36 -13.12 43.91
N GLY A 400 -2.50 -13.31 43.23
CA GLY A 400 -3.85 -13.05 43.79
C GLY A 400 -5.02 -13.71 43.02
N ARG A 401 -6.08 -14.15 43.73
CA ARG A 401 -7.18 -15.03 43.23
C ARG A 401 -8.46 -14.88 44.08
N TRP A 402 -9.67 -14.91 43.50
CA TRP A 402 -10.98 -14.97 44.20
C TRP A 402 -12.05 -15.78 43.44
N GLU A 403 -13.16 -16.15 44.10
CA GLU A 403 -14.02 -17.32 43.76
C GLU A 403 -15.47 -17.25 44.38
N VAL A 404 -16.40 -18.14 43.97
CA VAL A 404 -17.65 -18.61 44.66
C VAL A 404 -19.03 -17.86 44.55
N ALA A 405 -19.93 -18.43 43.71
CA ALA A 405 -21.32 -18.97 43.89
C ALA A 405 -22.57 -18.22 44.49
N GLY A 406 -23.78 -18.71 44.10
CA GLY A 406 -25.11 -18.48 44.75
C GLY A 406 -26.35 -19.10 44.03
N ARG A 407 -27.37 -19.61 44.77
CA ARG A 407 -28.70 -20.14 44.32
C ARG A 407 -29.75 -20.10 45.47
N PRO A 408 -31.09 -20.03 45.24
CA PRO A 408 -32.00 -21.17 45.55
C PRO A 408 -33.32 -21.27 44.70
N HIS A 409 -34.32 -22.05 45.17
CA HIS A 409 -35.63 -22.43 44.54
C HIS A 409 -36.84 -22.10 45.47
N PRO A 410 -38.14 -22.09 45.02
CA PRO A 410 -39.08 -23.23 45.32
C PRO A 410 -40.22 -23.47 44.26
N ASN A 411 -41.44 -23.93 44.68
CA ASN A 411 -42.48 -24.64 43.88
C ASN A 411 -43.92 -24.03 43.96
N PHE A 412 -44.89 -24.44 43.09
CA PHE A 412 -46.30 -24.81 43.42
C PHE A 412 -47.09 -25.54 42.26
N ARG A 413 -48.43 -25.78 42.41
CA ARG A 413 -49.32 -26.70 41.60
C ARG A 413 -50.40 -25.95 40.76
N LEU A 414 -51.50 -26.47 40.13
CA LEU A 414 -52.29 -27.76 40.10
C LEU A 414 -53.19 -27.86 38.80
N HIS A 415 -54.22 -28.73 38.77
CA HIS A 415 -55.27 -29.02 37.74
C HIS A 415 -54.83 -29.75 36.43
N SER A 416 -55.39 -30.88 35.94
CA SER A 416 -56.76 -31.47 35.77
C SER A 416 -57.53 -30.93 34.53
N SER A 417 -58.09 -31.72 33.60
CA SER A 417 -58.94 -32.93 33.77
C SER A 417 -58.91 -33.96 32.59
N ARG A 418 -59.60 -35.11 32.77
CA ARG A 418 -59.95 -36.18 31.78
C ARG A 418 -61.48 -36.16 31.50
N PRO A 419 -62.01 -36.68 30.36
CA PRO A 419 -62.32 -38.11 30.18
C PRO A 419 -62.14 -38.61 28.70
N ASP A 420 -62.71 -39.72 28.24
CA ASP A 420 -62.56 -41.18 28.54
C ASP A 420 -63.36 -41.96 27.44
N PRO A 421 -63.12 -43.25 27.11
CA PRO A 421 -63.47 -43.80 25.77
C PRO A 421 -64.55 -44.91 25.68
N ARG A 422 -65.12 -45.12 24.47
CA ARG A 422 -65.74 -46.36 23.91
C ARG A 422 -65.82 -46.24 22.36
N GLN A 423 -65.25 -47.17 21.58
CA GLN A 423 -65.87 -48.41 21.04
C GLN A 423 -67.12 -48.21 20.15
N PHE A 424 -67.01 -48.49 18.85
CA PHE A 424 -67.62 -49.67 18.18
C PHE A 424 -67.01 -49.92 16.78
N ALA A 425 -67.58 -50.83 15.98
CA ALA A 425 -66.82 -51.64 15.00
C ALA A 425 -67.29 -51.59 13.52
N ILE A 426 -66.33 -51.90 12.63
CA ILE A 426 -66.44 -52.56 11.31
C ILE A 426 -67.59 -52.14 10.36
N ARG A 427 -67.23 -51.50 9.24
CA ARG A 427 -67.55 -51.99 7.88
C ARG A 427 -66.74 -51.27 6.80
N SER A 428 -66.23 -52.03 5.82
CA SER A 428 -65.87 -51.52 4.49
C SER A 428 -67.12 -51.49 3.59
N PRO A 429 -67.09 -50.71 2.49
CA PRO A 429 -66.80 -51.37 1.21
C PRO A 429 -65.72 -50.66 0.37
N MET A 430 -65.12 -51.40 -0.55
CA MET A 430 -64.24 -50.85 -1.60
C MET A 430 -65.10 -50.21 -2.69
N GLY A 431 -64.65 -49.09 -3.29
CA GLY A 431 -65.39 -48.46 -4.39
C GLY A 431 -65.21 -46.96 -4.64
N SER A 432 -64.22 -46.26 -4.05
CA SER A 432 -64.08 -44.80 -4.23
C SER A 432 -62.65 -44.25 -4.27
N CYS A 433 -61.63 -45.09 -4.50
CA CYS A 433 -60.23 -44.64 -4.48
C CYS A 433 -59.86 -43.70 -5.65
N CYS A 434 -60.42 -43.88 -6.85
CA CYS A 434 -60.07 -43.04 -8.00
C CYS A 434 -60.49 -41.57 -7.81
N LEU A 435 -61.71 -41.32 -7.33
CA LEU A 435 -62.24 -39.97 -7.06
C LEU A 435 -61.59 -39.29 -5.84
N MET A 436 -60.79 -40.02 -5.04
CA MET A 436 -59.93 -39.42 -4.02
C MET A 436 -58.65 -38.85 -4.63
N LEU A 437 -58.02 -39.51 -5.62
CA LEU A 437 -56.75 -39.05 -6.19
C LEU A 437 -56.89 -37.70 -6.91
N GLU A 438 -57.89 -37.51 -7.78
CA GLU A 438 -58.09 -36.23 -8.49
C GLU A 438 -58.22 -35.03 -7.52
N ARG A 439 -58.86 -35.26 -6.37
CA ARG A 439 -59.01 -34.25 -5.32
C ARG A 439 -57.73 -34.05 -4.50
N VAL A 440 -56.93 -35.09 -4.31
CA VAL A 440 -55.59 -34.99 -3.71
C VAL A 440 -54.64 -34.24 -4.64
N ASP A 441 -54.63 -34.51 -5.94
CA ASP A 441 -53.74 -33.85 -6.90
C ASP A 441 -54.07 -32.35 -7.03
N LEU A 442 -55.36 -32.00 -7.18
CA LEU A 442 -55.78 -30.60 -7.18
C LEU A 442 -55.50 -29.92 -5.83
N ALA A 443 -55.70 -30.62 -4.70
CA ALA A 443 -55.36 -30.09 -3.39
C ALA A 443 -53.85 -29.95 -3.16
N VAL A 444 -53.01 -30.81 -3.73
CA VAL A 444 -51.54 -30.72 -3.67
C VAL A 444 -51.02 -29.61 -4.56
N VAL A 445 -51.54 -29.44 -5.78
CA VAL A 445 -51.19 -28.29 -6.64
C VAL A 445 -51.66 -26.98 -6.01
N ALA A 446 -52.89 -26.91 -5.52
CA ALA A 446 -53.42 -25.74 -4.82
C ALA A 446 -52.65 -25.47 -3.51
N ALA A 447 -52.31 -26.50 -2.74
CA ALA A 447 -51.50 -26.35 -1.52
C ALA A 447 -50.07 -25.93 -1.84
N CYS A 448 -49.44 -26.41 -2.91
CA CYS A 448 -48.11 -25.96 -3.33
C CYS A 448 -48.12 -24.51 -3.84
N ALA A 449 -49.13 -24.11 -4.61
CA ALA A 449 -49.31 -22.73 -5.04
C ALA A 449 -49.61 -21.79 -3.85
N LEU A 450 -50.47 -22.22 -2.92
CA LEU A 450 -50.70 -21.52 -1.65
C LEU A 450 -49.46 -21.54 -0.76
N LEU A 451 -48.62 -22.57 -0.76
CA LEU A 451 -47.39 -22.60 0.03
C LEU A 451 -46.37 -21.62 -0.57
N GLN A 452 -46.24 -21.56 -1.90
CA GLN A 452 -45.40 -20.56 -2.60
C GLN A 452 -45.88 -19.13 -2.28
N LEU A 453 -47.18 -18.86 -2.40
CA LEU A 453 -47.79 -17.56 -2.13
C LEU A 453 -47.76 -17.18 -0.63
N MET A 454 -48.11 -18.10 0.26
CA MET A 454 -48.06 -17.89 1.70
C MET A 454 -46.62 -17.80 2.21
N CYS A 455 -45.64 -18.48 1.60
CA CYS A 455 -44.24 -18.26 1.93
C CYS A 455 -43.84 -16.82 1.60
N ALA A 456 -44.14 -16.32 0.40
CA ALA A 456 -43.88 -14.92 0.03
C ALA A 456 -44.53 -13.92 1.02
N ILE A 457 -45.82 -14.08 1.31
CA ILE A 457 -46.57 -13.16 2.21
C ILE A 457 -46.09 -13.25 3.67
N LYS A 458 -45.86 -14.47 4.18
CA LYS A 458 -45.47 -14.73 5.58
C LYS A 458 -43.99 -14.39 5.84
N PHE A 459 -43.15 -14.44 4.81
CA PHE A 459 -41.76 -14.00 4.86
C PHE A 459 -41.67 -12.49 5.13
N CYS A 460 -42.42 -11.67 4.40
CA CYS A 460 -42.55 -10.23 4.63
C CYS A 460 -43.00 -9.89 6.06
N HIS A 461 -43.79 -10.76 6.71
CA HIS A 461 -44.36 -10.52 8.04
C HIS A 461 -43.53 -11.10 9.22
N LYS A 462 -42.61 -12.05 8.99
CA LYS A 462 -41.92 -12.79 10.10
C LYS A 462 -40.41 -12.62 10.22
N ALA A 463 -39.78 -11.75 9.43
CA ALA A 463 -38.32 -11.52 9.46
C ALA A 463 -37.74 -11.02 10.82
N TRP A 464 -38.57 -10.53 11.75
CA TRP A 464 -38.13 -9.83 12.96
C TRP A 464 -37.69 -10.73 14.16
N PRO A 465 -38.48 -11.73 14.65
CA PRO A 465 -38.26 -12.26 16.01
C PRO A 465 -37.37 -13.50 16.15
N TRP A 466 -37.06 -14.23 15.08
CA TRP A 466 -36.60 -15.63 15.20
C TRP A 466 -35.09 -15.86 15.45
N ARG A 467 -34.28 -14.80 15.45
CA ARG A 467 -32.80 -14.87 15.58
C ARG A 467 -32.30 -15.62 16.83
N TRP A 468 -33.03 -15.58 17.95
CA TRP A 468 -32.57 -16.12 19.24
C TRP A 468 -32.60 -17.65 19.35
N ARG A 469 -33.59 -18.33 18.75
CA ARG A 469 -33.85 -19.76 19.04
C ARG A 469 -32.91 -20.71 18.29
N ILE A 470 -32.59 -20.40 17.03
CA ILE A 470 -31.70 -21.21 16.19
C ILE A 470 -30.26 -21.17 16.72
N ALA A 471 -29.82 -20.01 17.23
CA ALA A 471 -28.49 -19.84 17.82
C ALA A 471 -28.19 -20.83 18.96
N LYS A 472 -29.20 -21.18 19.78
CA LYS A 472 -29.01 -22.11 20.90
C LYS A 472 -28.84 -23.56 20.45
N ALA A 473 -29.61 -24.02 19.46
CA ALA A 473 -29.55 -25.41 18.98
C ALA A 473 -28.19 -25.75 18.31
N VAL A 474 -27.56 -24.77 17.66
CA VAL A 474 -26.24 -24.94 17.01
C VAL A 474 -25.09 -25.11 18.02
N CYS A 475 -25.28 -24.76 19.30
CA CYS A 475 -24.23 -24.82 20.32
C CYS A 475 -23.97 -26.20 20.93
N GLU A 476 -24.88 -27.18 20.79
CA GLU A 476 -24.83 -28.43 21.58
C GLU A 476 -24.23 -29.64 20.82
N VAL A 477 -23.97 -29.49 19.51
CA VAL A 477 -23.31 -30.49 18.64
C VAL A 477 -21.79 -30.77 18.89
N PRO A 478 -20.95 -29.94 19.56
CA PRO A 478 -19.49 -30.11 19.59
C PRO A 478 -18.87 -31.40 20.18
N GLY A 479 -19.65 -32.33 20.73
CA GLY A 479 -19.12 -33.51 21.43
C GLY A 479 -18.35 -34.48 20.54
N PHE A 480 -18.98 -34.95 19.46
CA PHE A 480 -18.47 -36.06 18.64
C PHE A 480 -17.20 -35.72 17.84
N ALA A 481 -17.05 -34.47 17.40
CA ALA A 481 -15.93 -34.06 16.55
C ALA A 481 -14.56 -34.00 17.27
N ARG A 482 -14.53 -33.89 18.60
CA ARG A 482 -13.27 -33.63 19.34
C ARG A 482 -12.28 -34.78 19.28
N GLY A 483 -12.75 -36.04 19.28
CA GLY A 483 -11.87 -37.22 19.34
C GLY A 483 -11.07 -37.48 18.06
N VAL A 484 -11.66 -37.18 16.88
CA VAL A 484 -10.99 -37.39 15.58
C VAL A 484 -10.09 -36.19 15.21
N VAL A 485 -10.45 -34.98 15.63
CA VAL A 485 -9.71 -33.76 15.28
C VAL A 485 -8.37 -33.65 16.00
N SER A 486 -8.26 -34.11 17.25
CA SER A 486 -7.10 -33.84 18.11
C SER A 486 -5.76 -34.39 17.60
N GLN A 487 -5.75 -35.43 16.76
CA GLN A 487 -4.52 -36.03 16.24
C GLN A 487 -3.85 -35.25 15.09
N PHE A 488 -4.54 -34.26 14.51
CA PHE A 488 -4.03 -33.50 13.34
C PHE A 488 -3.90 -31.99 13.58
N VAL A 489 -4.02 -31.51 14.84
CA VAL A 489 -3.96 -30.06 15.15
C VAL A 489 -2.52 -29.56 15.26
N ARG A 490 -1.83 -29.44 14.12
CA ARG A 490 -0.77 -28.41 14.01
C ARG A 490 -1.44 -27.06 14.22
N LYS A 491 -1.04 -26.31 15.25
CA LYS A 491 -1.58 -24.96 15.51
C LYS A 491 -1.27 -24.07 14.30
N PRO A 492 -2.27 -23.58 13.54
CA PRO A 492 -2.03 -22.84 12.31
C PRO A 492 -1.38 -21.49 12.62
N SER A 493 -0.48 -21.02 11.74
CA SER A 493 0.07 -19.66 11.85
C SER A 493 -1.03 -18.62 11.72
N ASP A 494 -0.79 -17.41 12.22
CA ASP A 494 -1.82 -16.36 12.18
C ASP A 494 -2.11 -15.92 10.73
N SER A 495 -1.11 -15.97 9.83
CA SER A 495 -1.30 -15.85 8.38
C SER A 495 -2.19 -16.96 7.79
N GLU A 496 -1.99 -18.22 8.21
CA GLU A 496 -2.83 -19.35 7.79
C GLU A 496 -4.26 -19.23 8.34
N ARG A 497 -4.46 -18.65 9.53
CA ARG A 497 -5.80 -18.37 10.08
C ARG A 497 -6.53 -17.30 9.27
N VAL A 498 -5.85 -16.24 8.83
CA VAL A 498 -6.43 -15.24 7.91
C VAL A 498 -6.78 -15.86 6.56
N LEU A 499 -5.87 -16.65 5.98
CA LEU A 499 -6.08 -17.39 4.74
C LEU A 499 -7.32 -18.32 4.83
N ARG A 500 -7.38 -19.19 5.84
CA ARG A 500 -8.53 -20.09 6.08
C ARG A 500 -9.84 -19.32 6.32
N LYS A 501 -9.79 -18.19 7.02
CA LYS A 501 -10.97 -17.32 7.27
C LYS A 501 -11.52 -16.76 5.95
N GLN A 502 -10.66 -16.19 5.10
CA GLN A 502 -11.08 -15.65 3.81
C GLN A 502 -11.50 -16.74 2.81
N VAL A 503 -10.82 -17.90 2.77
CA VAL A 503 -11.29 -19.07 2.01
C VAL A 503 -12.70 -19.47 2.43
N SER A 504 -12.97 -19.51 3.75
CA SER A 504 -14.30 -19.85 4.28
C SER A 504 -15.38 -18.82 3.93
N GLN A 505 -15.02 -17.53 3.81
CA GLN A 505 -15.93 -16.48 3.35
C GLN A 505 -16.24 -16.63 1.86
N LEU A 506 -15.22 -16.92 1.03
CA LEU A 506 -15.39 -17.19 -0.40
C LEU A 506 -16.25 -18.44 -0.65
N GLN A 507 -16.07 -19.51 0.13
CA GLN A 507 -16.96 -20.70 0.11
C GLN A 507 -18.42 -20.35 0.45
N LEU A 508 -18.64 -19.39 1.36
CA LEU A 508 -19.98 -18.92 1.71
C LEU A 508 -20.65 -18.14 0.57
N GLU A 509 -19.92 -17.24 -0.10
CA GLU A 509 -20.39 -16.50 -1.28
C GLU A 509 -20.79 -17.45 -2.42
N PHE A 510 -19.97 -18.48 -2.68
CA PHE A 510 -20.29 -19.52 -3.67
C PHE A 510 -21.47 -20.39 -3.24
N ALA A 511 -21.61 -20.73 -1.95
CA ALA A 511 -22.75 -21.50 -1.46
C ALA A 511 -24.07 -20.73 -1.64
N GLN A 512 -24.12 -19.46 -1.24
CA GLN A 512 -25.30 -18.60 -1.42
C GLN A 512 -25.66 -18.43 -2.92
N SER A 513 -24.64 -18.32 -3.77
CA SER A 513 -24.82 -18.25 -5.23
C SER A 513 -25.40 -19.55 -5.81
N TYR A 514 -24.85 -20.71 -5.42
CA TYR A 514 -25.37 -22.01 -5.85
C TYR A 514 -26.81 -22.24 -5.36
N PHE A 515 -27.09 -21.97 -4.08
CA PHE A 515 -28.44 -22.12 -3.53
C PHE A 515 -29.44 -21.29 -4.34
N SER A 516 -29.08 -20.06 -4.72
CA SER A 516 -29.92 -19.18 -5.54
C SER A 516 -30.20 -19.76 -6.93
N VAL A 517 -29.17 -20.26 -7.63
CA VAL A 517 -29.33 -20.92 -8.93
C VAL A 517 -30.19 -22.18 -8.82
N ALA A 518 -29.89 -23.05 -7.85
CA ALA A 518 -30.61 -24.31 -7.67
C ALA A 518 -32.08 -24.11 -7.28
N ALA A 519 -32.38 -23.09 -6.45
CA ALA A 519 -33.76 -22.71 -6.15
C ALA A 519 -34.51 -22.24 -7.40
N CYS A 520 -33.88 -21.43 -8.28
CA CYS A 520 -34.47 -21.04 -9.56
C CYS A 520 -34.70 -22.24 -10.50
N THR A 521 -33.74 -23.17 -10.60
CA THR A 521 -33.91 -24.41 -11.39
C THR A 521 -35.07 -25.26 -10.89
N LEU A 522 -35.25 -25.38 -9.57
CA LEU A 522 -36.38 -26.12 -8.98
C LEU A 522 -37.72 -25.36 -9.06
N CYS A 523 -37.73 -24.02 -9.03
CA CYS A 523 -38.93 -23.25 -9.38
C CYS A 523 -39.40 -23.56 -10.80
N LEU A 524 -38.47 -23.65 -11.76
CA LEU A 524 -38.79 -23.98 -13.15
C LEU A 524 -39.30 -25.42 -13.30
N SER A 525 -38.66 -26.41 -12.66
CA SER A 525 -39.13 -27.81 -12.75
C SER A 525 -40.49 -28.01 -12.05
N LEU A 526 -40.76 -27.31 -10.95
CA LEU A 526 -42.09 -27.30 -10.32
C LEU A 526 -43.13 -26.59 -11.20
N SER A 527 -42.77 -25.53 -11.92
CA SER A 527 -43.69 -24.87 -12.86
C SER A 527 -44.06 -25.79 -14.03
N VAL A 528 -43.12 -26.62 -14.50
CA VAL A 528 -43.40 -27.67 -15.50
C VAL A 528 -44.31 -28.77 -14.91
N LEU A 529 -44.04 -29.24 -13.69
CA LEU A 529 -44.91 -30.23 -13.03
C LEU A 529 -46.34 -29.69 -12.81
N GLN A 530 -46.47 -28.46 -12.34
CA GLN A 530 -47.75 -27.75 -12.20
C GLN A 530 -48.46 -27.62 -13.55
N ARG A 531 -47.75 -27.23 -14.61
CA ARG A 531 -48.31 -27.17 -15.97
C ARG A 531 -48.86 -28.52 -16.42
N ASN A 532 -48.11 -29.61 -16.25
CA ASN A 532 -48.52 -30.93 -16.71
C ASN A 532 -49.85 -31.37 -16.06
N VAL A 533 -49.98 -31.21 -14.74
CA VAL A 533 -51.23 -31.49 -14.00
C VAL A 533 -52.36 -30.56 -14.47
N LEU A 534 -52.11 -29.26 -14.67
CA LEU A 534 -53.10 -28.32 -15.18
C LEU A 534 -53.56 -28.63 -16.62
N THR A 535 -52.72 -29.27 -17.44
CA THR A 535 -53.07 -29.72 -18.79
C THR A 535 -53.78 -31.08 -18.84
N GLY A 536 -54.04 -31.73 -17.70
CA GLY A 536 -54.66 -33.06 -17.68
C GLY A 536 -53.78 -34.18 -18.25
N GLN A 537 -52.47 -33.93 -18.44
CA GLN A 537 -51.51 -34.99 -18.72
C GLN A 537 -51.45 -35.92 -17.50
N PRO A 538 -51.28 -37.24 -17.69
CA PRO A 538 -51.32 -38.20 -16.60
C PRO A 538 -50.32 -37.79 -15.50
N PRO A 539 -50.76 -37.67 -14.23
CA PRO A 539 -49.93 -37.08 -13.19
C PRO A 539 -48.75 -38.01 -12.87
N LEU A 540 -47.58 -37.69 -13.45
CA LEU A 540 -46.28 -38.28 -13.13
C LEU A 540 -45.77 -37.83 -11.74
N LEU A 541 -46.67 -37.82 -10.75
CA LEU A 541 -46.43 -37.80 -9.30
C LEU A 541 -45.86 -39.14 -8.83
N SER A 542 -44.83 -39.59 -9.54
CA SER A 542 -43.86 -40.58 -9.07
C SER A 542 -43.32 -40.18 -7.68
N PRO A 543 -42.86 -41.13 -6.85
CA PRO A 543 -42.23 -40.80 -5.56
C PRO A 543 -41.09 -39.78 -5.68
N LEU A 544 -40.41 -39.75 -6.84
CA LEU A 544 -39.42 -38.76 -7.24
C LEU A 544 -39.91 -37.31 -7.10
N ALA A 545 -41.16 -37.03 -7.46
CA ALA A 545 -41.75 -35.68 -7.41
C ALA A 545 -41.95 -35.19 -5.97
N ILE A 546 -42.31 -36.09 -5.05
CA ILE A 546 -42.43 -35.78 -3.62
C ILE A 546 -41.05 -35.43 -3.04
N TRP A 547 -40.02 -36.22 -3.37
CA TRP A 547 -38.64 -35.92 -2.95
C TRP A 547 -38.13 -34.61 -3.54
N ASN A 548 -38.39 -34.33 -4.82
CA ASN A 548 -38.04 -33.05 -5.45
C ASN A 548 -38.77 -31.86 -4.78
N GLY A 549 -40.02 -32.04 -4.34
CA GLY A 549 -40.74 -31.05 -3.53
C GLY A 549 -40.11 -30.80 -2.15
N LEU A 550 -39.61 -31.84 -1.49
CA LEU A 550 -38.87 -31.72 -0.22
C LEU A 550 -37.51 -31.04 -0.43
N LEU A 551 -36.77 -31.40 -1.48
CA LEU A 551 -35.52 -30.72 -1.87
C LEU A 551 -35.77 -29.24 -2.18
N PHE A 552 -36.84 -28.91 -2.91
CA PHE A 552 -37.22 -27.53 -3.17
C PHE A 552 -37.43 -26.75 -1.88
N ASN A 553 -38.25 -27.26 -0.95
CA ASN A 553 -38.47 -26.59 0.34
C ASN A 553 -37.17 -26.43 1.15
N PHE A 554 -36.24 -27.37 1.05
CA PHE A 554 -34.91 -27.30 1.69
C PHE A 554 -33.99 -26.24 1.07
N LEU A 555 -33.87 -26.18 -0.27
CA LEU A 555 -33.06 -25.16 -0.95
C LEU A 555 -33.71 -23.76 -0.92
N LEU A 556 -35.04 -23.70 -0.85
CA LEU A 556 -35.81 -22.49 -0.56
C LEU A 556 -35.52 -21.98 0.86
N ALA A 557 -35.47 -22.86 1.87
CA ALA A 557 -35.05 -22.47 3.22
C ALA A 557 -33.60 -21.95 3.25
N ALA A 558 -32.69 -22.55 2.48
CA ALA A 558 -31.29 -22.11 2.38
C ALA A 558 -31.16 -20.70 1.75
N THR A 559 -31.88 -20.44 0.66
CA THR A 559 -31.85 -19.17 -0.07
C THR A 559 -32.54 -18.03 0.68
N TRP A 560 -33.74 -18.27 1.21
CA TRP A 560 -34.55 -17.22 1.85
C TRP A 560 -34.08 -16.93 3.29
N LEU A 561 -33.30 -17.82 3.92
CA LEU A 561 -32.66 -17.59 5.22
C LEU A 561 -31.14 -17.59 5.10
N PRO A 562 -30.52 -16.55 4.51
CA PRO A 562 -29.05 -16.43 4.43
C PRO A 562 -28.39 -16.35 5.82
N CYS A 563 -29.16 -16.06 6.88
CA CYS A 563 -28.68 -16.16 8.27
C CYS A 563 -28.50 -17.61 8.77
N MET A 564 -29.04 -18.62 8.08
CA MET A 564 -28.79 -20.03 8.33
C MET A 564 -27.63 -20.59 7.50
N VAL A 565 -27.32 -19.98 6.35
CA VAL A 565 -26.12 -20.30 5.56
C VAL A 565 -24.97 -19.43 6.05
N THR A 566 -24.12 -19.98 6.91
CA THR A 566 -23.00 -19.28 7.54
C THR A 566 -21.74 -20.14 7.44
N VAL A 567 -20.56 -19.53 7.60
CA VAL A 567 -19.27 -20.25 7.67
C VAL A 567 -19.32 -21.44 8.64
N ARG A 568 -20.04 -21.37 9.76
CA ARG A 568 -20.13 -22.47 10.73
C ARG A 568 -21.10 -23.57 10.33
N SER A 569 -22.10 -23.27 9.50
CA SER A 569 -23.14 -24.20 9.08
C SER A 569 -22.93 -24.78 7.68
N LEU A 570 -21.96 -24.33 6.89
CA LEU A 570 -21.65 -24.91 5.56
C LEU A 570 -21.46 -26.44 5.60
N ASN A 571 -20.72 -26.95 6.59
CA ASN A 571 -20.54 -28.40 6.80
C ASN A 571 -21.86 -29.14 7.16
N LEU A 572 -22.82 -28.45 7.81
CA LEU A 572 -24.14 -29.02 8.12
C LEU A 572 -25.02 -29.04 6.86
N TRP A 573 -25.01 -27.97 6.06
CA TRP A 573 -25.69 -27.95 4.75
C TRP A 573 -25.14 -29.03 3.82
N TYR A 574 -23.81 -29.21 3.79
CA TYR A 574 -23.15 -30.31 3.07
C TYR A 574 -23.67 -31.69 3.50
N LEU A 575 -23.78 -31.95 4.80
CA LEU A 575 -24.32 -33.20 5.34
C LEU A 575 -25.78 -33.43 4.96
N ILE A 576 -26.65 -32.41 5.10
CA ILE A 576 -28.08 -32.58 4.81
C ILE A 576 -28.32 -32.81 3.31
N SER A 577 -27.59 -32.12 2.43
CA SER A 577 -27.63 -32.40 0.99
C SER A 577 -27.26 -33.85 0.67
N HIS A 578 -26.22 -34.42 1.32
CA HIS A 578 -25.83 -35.81 1.09
C HIS A 578 -26.77 -36.83 1.74
N ALA A 579 -27.36 -36.50 2.90
CA ALA A 579 -28.42 -37.30 3.50
C ALA A 579 -29.67 -37.35 2.60
N TYR A 580 -30.05 -36.23 1.97
CA TYR A 580 -31.11 -36.22 0.95
C TYR A 580 -30.76 -37.15 -0.22
N VAL A 581 -29.54 -37.05 -0.79
CA VAL A 581 -29.10 -37.91 -1.90
C VAL A 581 -29.13 -39.39 -1.51
N ALA A 582 -28.67 -39.74 -0.30
CA ALA A 582 -28.71 -41.11 0.21
C ALA A 582 -30.14 -41.66 0.34
N VAL A 583 -31.08 -40.85 0.84
CA VAL A 583 -32.50 -41.23 0.96
C VAL A 583 -33.16 -41.33 -0.42
N TRP A 584 -32.83 -40.44 -1.36
CA TRP A 584 -33.36 -40.47 -2.73
C TRP A 584 -32.89 -41.69 -3.52
N LEU A 585 -31.65 -42.13 -3.33
CA LEU A 585 -31.09 -43.32 -3.98
C LEU A 585 -31.50 -44.64 -3.31
N SER A 586 -32.15 -44.59 -2.13
CA SER A 586 -32.66 -45.78 -1.43
C SER A 586 -33.65 -46.59 -2.29
N PRO A 587 -33.87 -47.89 -2.00
CA PRO A 587 -34.84 -48.73 -2.72
C PRO A 587 -36.22 -48.09 -2.91
N SER A 588 -36.69 -47.30 -1.93
CA SER A 588 -37.98 -46.59 -1.97
C SER A 588 -38.03 -45.32 -2.82
N GLY A 589 -36.90 -44.77 -3.27
CA GLY A 589 -36.86 -43.50 -4.01
C GLY A 589 -36.78 -43.63 -5.53
N VAL A 590 -36.05 -44.62 -6.03
CA VAL A 590 -35.74 -44.85 -7.45
C VAL A 590 -35.78 -46.36 -7.73
N GLY A 591 -36.23 -46.80 -8.92
CA GLY A 591 -36.18 -48.20 -9.35
C GLY A 591 -34.78 -48.70 -9.70
N ALA A 592 -34.51 -50.01 -9.61
CA ALA A 592 -33.16 -50.56 -9.80
C ALA A 592 -32.54 -50.21 -11.17
N THR A 593 -33.35 -50.32 -12.24
CA THR A 593 -33.01 -49.94 -13.62
C THR A 593 -32.57 -48.50 -13.80
N HIS A 594 -33.01 -47.58 -12.93
CA HIS A 594 -32.71 -46.15 -13.02
C HIS A 594 -31.68 -45.69 -11.98
N ALA A 595 -31.20 -46.57 -11.09
CA ALA A 595 -30.34 -46.21 -9.97
C ALA A 595 -29.02 -45.54 -10.43
N LEU A 596 -28.37 -46.06 -11.47
CA LEU A 596 -27.12 -45.48 -12.02
C LEU A 596 -27.36 -44.10 -12.66
N ALA A 597 -28.45 -43.93 -13.41
CA ALA A 597 -28.78 -42.65 -14.04
C ALA A 597 -29.11 -41.57 -12.99
N ALA A 598 -29.93 -41.91 -12.00
CA ALA A 598 -30.22 -41.04 -10.86
C ALA A 598 -28.94 -40.72 -10.06
N ARG A 599 -28.05 -41.70 -9.87
CA ARG A 599 -26.77 -41.52 -9.17
C ARG A 599 -25.85 -40.51 -9.85
N LEU A 600 -25.73 -40.58 -11.18
CA LEU A 600 -24.95 -39.63 -11.99
C LEU A 600 -25.59 -38.23 -11.99
N PHE A 601 -26.92 -38.15 -12.13
CA PHE A 601 -27.66 -36.89 -12.00
C PHE A 601 -27.40 -36.24 -10.64
N CYS A 602 -27.52 -36.98 -9.54
CA CYS A 602 -27.26 -36.47 -8.19
C CYS A 602 -25.78 -36.07 -7.96
N LEU A 603 -24.83 -36.81 -8.55
CA LEU A 603 -23.41 -36.44 -8.51
C LEU A 603 -23.21 -35.03 -9.07
N VAL A 604 -23.72 -34.76 -10.27
CA VAL A 604 -23.46 -33.53 -11.02
C VAL A 604 -24.29 -32.33 -10.52
N THR A 605 -25.54 -32.57 -10.10
CA THR A 605 -26.48 -31.48 -9.72
C THR A 605 -26.39 -31.05 -8.26
N ILE A 606 -26.17 -32.00 -7.34
CA ILE A 606 -26.17 -31.77 -5.90
C ILE A 606 -24.77 -31.94 -5.34
N GLN A 607 -24.16 -33.12 -5.51
CA GLN A 607 -22.94 -33.47 -4.76
C GLN A 607 -21.74 -32.59 -5.17
N VAL A 608 -21.43 -32.50 -6.47
CA VAL A 608 -20.28 -31.75 -6.99
C VAL A 608 -20.34 -30.25 -6.65
N PRO A 609 -21.48 -29.55 -6.79
CA PRO A 609 -21.62 -28.19 -6.28
C PRO A 609 -21.56 -28.09 -4.74
N CYS A 610 -22.07 -29.07 -4.00
CA CYS A 610 -21.94 -29.11 -2.55
C CYS A 610 -20.47 -29.26 -2.08
N LEU A 611 -19.55 -29.76 -2.90
CA LEU A 611 -18.10 -29.81 -2.58
C LEU A 611 -17.52 -28.41 -2.30
N LEU A 612 -18.16 -27.34 -2.80
CA LEU A 612 -17.76 -25.96 -2.50
C LEU A 612 -17.97 -25.61 -1.02
N PHE A 613 -18.84 -26.32 -0.29
CA PHE A 613 -19.21 -26.02 1.10
C PHE A 613 -18.29 -26.68 2.13
N VAL A 614 -17.55 -27.73 1.74
CA VAL A 614 -16.86 -28.59 2.70
C VAL A 614 -15.54 -27.95 3.16
N GLN A 615 -15.33 -27.87 4.47
CA GLN A 615 -14.12 -27.28 5.06
C GLN A 615 -13.00 -28.30 5.33
N SER A 616 -13.29 -29.58 5.15
CA SER A 616 -12.34 -30.67 5.34
C SER A 616 -12.54 -31.74 4.26
N TRP A 617 -11.49 -32.04 3.51
CA TRP A 617 -11.53 -33.07 2.47
C TRP A 617 -11.81 -34.47 3.05
N LEU A 618 -11.35 -34.76 4.27
CA LEU A 618 -11.68 -35.99 5.00
C LEU A 618 -13.20 -36.12 5.23
N MET A 619 -13.87 -35.01 5.55
CA MET A 619 -15.32 -34.99 5.75
C MET A 619 -16.06 -35.32 4.46
N ALA A 620 -15.60 -34.83 3.31
CA ALA A 620 -16.16 -35.22 2.02
C ALA A 620 -15.96 -36.72 1.75
N CYS A 621 -14.74 -37.24 1.90
CA CYS A 621 -14.46 -38.66 1.67
C CYS A 621 -15.34 -39.58 2.54
N VAL A 622 -15.52 -39.26 3.84
CA VAL A 622 -16.38 -40.03 4.76
C VAL A 622 -17.86 -39.95 4.34
N VAL A 623 -18.36 -38.77 3.96
CA VAL A 623 -19.76 -38.60 3.55
C VAL A 623 -20.05 -39.31 2.22
N HIS A 624 -19.14 -39.23 1.25
CA HIS A 624 -19.27 -39.94 -0.02
C HIS A 624 -19.15 -41.46 0.15
N LEU A 625 -18.28 -41.95 1.04
CA LEU A 625 -18.21 -43.36 1.40
C LEU A 625 -19.53 -43.83 2.04
N GLY A 626 -20.17 -43.01 2.87
CA GLY A 626 -21.49 -43.31 3.43
C GLY A 626 -22.59 -43.44 2.37
N VAL A 627 -22.61 -42.55 1.36
CA VAL A 627 -23.54 -42.68 0.21
C VAL A 627 -23.23 -43.95 -0.60
N ALA A 628 -21.95 -44.21 -0.89
CA ALA A 628 -21.52 -45.41 -1.62
C ALA A 628 -21.96 -46.70 -0.90
N VAL A 629 -21.77 -46.80 0.42
CA VAL A 629 -22.23 -47.95 1.22
C VAL A 629 -23.75 -48.17 1.10
N ILE A 630 -24.55 -47.11 1.03
CA ILE A 630 -26.02 -47.23 0.84
C ILE A 630 -26.37 -47.72 -0.57
N VAL A 631 -25.63 -47.31 -1.61
CA VAL A 631 -25.80 -47.82 -2.98
C VAL A 631 -25.34 -49.28 -3.10
N VAL A 632 -24.25 -49.66 -2.43
CA VAL A 632 -23.78 -51.06 -2.39
C VAL A 632 -24.77 -51.96 -1.63
N LEU A 633 -25.25 -51.53 -0.45
CA LEU A 633 -26.28 -52.26 0.29
C LEU A 633 -27.58 -52.41 -0.52
N ARG A 634 -27.96 -51.38 -1.29
CA ARG A 634 -29.08 -51.47 -2.23
C ARG A 634 -28.87 -52.55 -3.28
N ALA A 635 -27.69 -52.62 -3.91
CA ALA A 635 -27.40 -53.63 -4.92
C ALA A 635 -27.50 -55.04 -4.33
N LEU A 636 -26.82 -55.27 -3.20
CA LEU A 636 -26.82 -56.55 -2.49
C LEU A 636 -28.20 -57.01 -1.97
N LEU A 637 -29.15 -56.07 -1.77
CA LEU A 637 -30.53 -56.41 -1.42
C LEU A 637 -31.40 -56.70 -2.65
N ALA A 638 -31.16 -56.01 -3.78
CA ALA A 638 -31.85 -56.31 -5.04
C ALA A 638 -31.46 -57.67 -5.62
N ASP A 639 -30.18 -58.06 -5.48
CA ASP A 639 -29.63 -59.37 -5.87
C ASP A 639 -30.32 -60.56 -5.17
N VAL A 640 -31.12 -60.34 -4.12
CA VAL A 640 -31.81 -61.37 -3.33
C VAL A 640 -33.24 -61.66 -3.83
N GLU A 641 -33.90 -60.70 -4.51
CA GLU A 641 -35.31 -60.84 -4.90
C GLU A 641 -35.48 -61.36 -6.35
N ASP A 642 -34.62 -60.97 -7.30
CA ASP A 642 -34.71 -61.36 -8.72
C ASP A 642 -33.62 -62.38 -9.13
N ALA A 643 -33.79 -63.65 -8.76
CA ALA A 643 -32.79 -64.70 -8.95
C ALA A 643 -32.78 -65.35 -10.36
N ALA A 644 -32.26 -64.65 -11.39
CA ALA A 644 -31.83 -65.27 -12.66
C ALA A 644 -30.81 -64.43 -13.48
N ASP A 645 -29.54 -64.83 -13.44
CA ASP A 645 -28.41 -64.64 -14.38
C ASP A 645 -28.02 -63.24 -14.95
N THR A 646 -28.95 -62.32 -15.19
CA THR A 646 -28.65 -61.02 -15.84
C THR A 646 -28.12 -59.94 -14.88
N ILE A 647 -28.46 -60.02 -13.58
CA ILE A 647 -28.22 -58.94 -12.62
C ILE A 647 -26.76 -58.88 -12.13
N PHE A 648 -26.06 -60.02 -12.04
CA PHE A 648 -24.68 -60.08 -11.52
C PHE A 648 -23.67 -59.20 -12.28
N GLN A 649 -23.88 -58.93 -13.57
CA GLN A 649 -23.02 -58.01 -14.34
C GLN A 649 -23.28 -56.53 -14.00
N HIS A 650 -24.49 -56.17 -13.58
CA HIS A 650 -24.88 -54.81 -13.25
C HIS A 650 -24.51 -54.42 -11.81
N SER A 651 -24.69 -55.31 -10.84
CA SER A 651 -24.29 -55.04 -9.44
C SER A 651 -22.78 -54.84 -9.31
N GLY A 652 -21.95 -55.64 -9.99
CA GLY A 652 -20.49 -55.45 -10.02
C GLY A 652 -20.03 -54.13 -10.65
N THR A 653 -20.68 -53.71 -11.75
CA THR A 653 -20.33 -52.43 -12.43
C THR A 653 -20.79 -51.21 -11.62
N LEU A 654 -21.92 -51.28 -10.93
CA LEU A 654 -22.38 -50.23 -10.00
C LEU A 654 -21.44 -50.06 -8.80
N ILE A 655 -21.00 -51.16 -8.18
CA ILE A 655 -20.03 -51.13 -7.07
C ILE A 655 -18.71 -50.49 -7.52
N GLY A 656 -18.18 -50.90 -8.69
CA GLY A 656 -16.97 -50.31 -9.27
C GLY A 656 -17.12 -48.81 -9.55
N ALA A 657 -18.27 -48.38 -10.08
CA ALA A 657 -18.56 -46.97 -10.35
C ALA A 657 -18.58 -46.12 -9.07
N GLU A 658 -19.10 -46.63 -7.94
CA GLU A 658 -19.04 -45.91 -6.66
C GLU A 658 -17.61 -45.69 -6.16
N PHE A 659 -16.75 -46.70 -6.20
CA PHE A 659 -15.34 -46.52 -5.80
C PHE A 659 -14.61 -45.49 -6.67
N VAL A 660 -14.85 -45.50 -7.99
CA VAL A 660 -14.32 -44.48 -8.90
C VAL A 660 -14.89 -43.09 -8.58
N MET A 661 -16.20 -42.97 -8.34
CA MET A 661 -16.83 -41.69 -7.96
C MET A 661 -16.28 -41.13 -6.64
N VAL A 662 -16.09 -41.97 -5.61
CA VAL A 662 -15.49 -41.56 -4.32
C VAL A 662 -14.05 -41.05 -4.53
N ALA A 663 -13.24 -41.74 -5.33
CA ALA A 663 -11.87 -41.33 -5.64
C ALA A 663 -11.82 -40.01 -6.43
N CYS A 664 -12.62 -39.90 -7.50
CA CYS A 664 -12.74 -38.69 -8.31
C CYS A 664 -13.21 -37.48 -7.50
N VAL A 665 -14.17 -37.67 -6.58
CA VAL A 665 -14.62 -36.61 -5.67
C VAL A 665 -13.53 -36.22 -4.68
N GLY A 666 -12.79 -37.17 -4.09
CA GLY A 666 -11.66 -36.85 -3.21
C GLY A 666 -10.60 -35.98 -3.89
N ILE A 667 -10.27 -36.30 -5.14
CA ILE A 667 -9.37 -35.50 -6.00
C ILE A 667 -9.97 -34.12 -6.28
N LEU A 668 -11.26 -34.06 -6.66
CA LEU A 668 -11.95 -32.81 -6.99
C LEU A 668 -12.05 -31.86 -5.78
N VAL A 669 -12.35 -32.37 -4.58
CA VAL A 669 -12.34 -31.57 -3.34
C VAL A 669 -10.95 -31.02 -3.05
N ARG A 670 -9.90 -31.86 -3.19
CA ARG A 670 -8.51 -31.41 -3.01
C ARG A 670 -8.14 -30.31 -4.01
N PHE A 671 -8.57 -30.44 -5.27
CA PHE A 671 -8.35 -29.45 -6.34
C PHE A 671 -9.13 -28.15 -6.10
N VAL A 672 -10.40 -28.22 -5.71
CA VAL A 672 -11.25 -27.07 -5.37
C VAL A 672 -10.68 -26.31 -4.17
N TYR A 673 -10.32 -27.02 -3.10
CA TYR A 673 -9.73 -26.41 -1.90
C TYR A 673 -8.41 -25.69 -2.23
N ASN A 674 -7.47 -26.38 -2.89
CA ASN A 674 -6.23 -25.77 -3.38
C ASN A 674 -6.51 -24.56 -4.28
N SER A 675 -7.61 -24.59 -5.05
CA SER A 675 -7.95 -23.50 -5.96
C SER A 675 -8.48 -22.27 -5.25
N PHE A 676 -9.27 -22.42 -4.19
CA PHE A 676 -9.64 -21.29 -3.32
C PHE A 676 -8.44 -20.77 -2.54
N GLU A 677 -7.63 -21.65 -1.96
CA GLU A 677 -6.41 -21.29 -1.22
C GLU A 677 -5.47 -20.44 -2.09
N GLN A 678 -5.23 -20.84 -3.35
CA GLN A 678 -4.43 -20.06 -4.30
C GLN A 678 -5.06 -18.71 -4.69
N ARG A 679 -6.39 -18.63 -4.89
CA ARG A 679 -7.04 -17.33 -5.21
C ARG A 679 -6.95 -16.35 -4.04
N VAL A 680 -7.14 -16.84 -2.81
CA VAL A 680 -7.07 -15.99 -1.61
C VAL A 680 -5.62 -15.61 -1.31
N ALA A 681 -4.66 -16.53 -1.43
CA ALA A 681 -3.24 -16.22 -1.29
C ALA A 681 -2.76 -15.17 -2.31
N ALA A 682 -3.22 -15.24 -3.57
CA ALA A 682 -2.91 -14.22 -4.58
C ALA A 682 -3.47 -12.84 -4.20
N ARG A 683 -4.74 -12.74 -3.79
CA ARG A 683 -5.33 -11.47 -3.31
C ARG A 683 -4.63 -10.91 -2.07
N LEU A 684 -4.21 -11.77 -1.15
CA LEU A 684 -3.46 -11.34 0.03
C LEU A 684 -2.08 -10.76 -0.35
N ARG A 685 -1.44 -11.26 -1.41
CA ARG A 685 -0.20 -10.65 -1.94
C ARG A 685 -0.47 -9.37 -2.72
N GLU A 686 -1.46 -9.36 -3.61
CA GLU A 686 -1.92 -8.16 -4.35
C GLU A 686 -2.11 -6.98 -3.38
N ASN A 687 -2.84 -7.20 -2.27
CA ASN A 687 -3.05 -6.21 -1.21
C ASN A 687 -1.78 -5.87 -0.39
N HIS A 688 -0.83 -6.80 -0.26
CA HIS A 688 0.41 -6.56 0.49
C HIS A 688 1.36 -5.68 -0.30
N VAL A 689 1.57 -5.99 -1.58
CA VAL A 689 2.46 -5.24 -2.47
C VAL A 689 1.84 -3.88 -2.78
N SER A 690 0.50 -3.77 -2.90
CA SER A 690 -0.16 -2.46 -3.02
C SER A 690 0.04 -1.61 -1.76
N SER A 691 -0.17 -2.18 -0.56
CA SER A 691 0.05 -1.43 0.68
C SER A 691 1.53 -1.03 0.91
N GLN A 692 2.49 -1.74 0.31
CA GLN A 692 3.89 -1.33 0.29
C GLN A 692 4.16 -0.25 -0.76
N LEU A 693 3.53 -0.31 -1.94
CA LEU A 693 3.60 0.74 -2.96
C LEU A 693 2.98 2.05 -2.46
N ASP A 694 1.81 2.00 -1.82
CA ASP A 694 1.17 3.14 -1.18
C ASP A 694 2.09 3.77 -0.13
N ALA A 695 2.80 2.94 0.65
CA ALA A 695 3.77 3.39 1.65
C ALA A 695 5.02 4.02 1.00
N ALA A 696 5.59 3.40 -0.03
CA ALA A 696 6.76 3.92 -0.74
C ALA A 696 6.44 5.23 -1.49
N THR A 697 5.27 5.30 -2.12
CA THR A 697 4.76 6.49 -2.81
C THR A 697 4.46 7.61 -1.81
N GLY A 698 3.87 7.29 -0.65
CA GLY A 698 3.68 8.25 0.44
C GLY A 698 5.00 8.82 0.95
N LEU A 699 6.04 7.98 1.07
CA LEU A 699 7.38 8.39 1.50
C LEU A 699 8.04 9.30 0.44
N LEU A 700 7.95 8.94 -0.84
CA LEU A 700 8.41 9.78 -1.96
C LEU A 700 7.69 11.13 -2.03
N GLN A 701 6.42 11.19 -1.65
CA GLN A 701 5.67 12.44 -1.61
C GLN A 701 6.07 13.40 -0.47
N LEU A 702 6.97 12.98 0.43
CA LEU A 702 7.69 13.87 1.37
C LEU A 702 9.07 14.28 0.85
N THR A 703 9.80 13.37 0.23
CA THR A 703 11.18 13.64 -0.24
C THR A 703 11.23 14.43 -1.54
N CYS A 704 10.12 14.49 -2.29
CA CYS A 704 10.00 15.14 -3.58
C CYS A 704 8.78 16.08 -3.63
N GLU A 705 9.00 17.35 -4.01
CA GLU A 705 7.96 18.34 -4.25
C GLU A 705 6.93 17.85 -5.28
N ALA A 706 7.34 17.07 -6.29
CA ALA A 706 6.42 16.38 -7.20
C ALA A 706 6.86 14.94 -7.47
N VAL A 707 5.88 14.05 -7.64
CA VAL A 707 6.08 12.68 -8.16
C VAL A 707 5.08 12.49 -9.29
N MET A 708 5.54 11.89 -10.40
CA MET A 708 4.74 11.63 -11.59
C MET A 708 5.25 10.41 -12.35
N GLU A 709 4.47 9.97 -13.31
CA GLU A 709 4.79 8.85 -14.20
C GLU A 709 4.77 9.33 -15.66
N LEU A 710 5.75 8.88 -16.44
CA LEU A 710 5.84 9.10 -17.88
C LEU A 710 5.71 7.78 -18.66
N ASP A 711 5.18 7.87 -19.88
CA ASP A 711 5.21 6.79 -20.88
C ASP A 711 6.55 6.70 -21.64
N ASP A 712 6.64 5.79 -22.64
CA ASP A 712 7.81 5.61 -23.51
C ASP A 712 8.17 6.85 -24.35
N ASP A 713 7.22 7.78 -24.52
CA ASP A 713 7.31 9.02 -25.29
C ASP A 713 7.67 10.23 -24.39
N PHE A 714 7.95 9.96 -23.11
CA PHE A 714 8.18 10.89 -22.00
C PHE A 714 7.00 11.84 -21.71
N ARG A 715 5.77 11.44 -22.05
CA ARG A 715 4.54 12.19 -21.72
C ARG A 715 3.99 11.76 -20.37
N LEU A 716 3.46 12.72 -19.60
CA LEU A 716 2.81 12.40 -18.32
C LEU A 716 1.57 11.54 -18.56
N THR A 717 1.51 10.37 -17.92
CA THR A 717 0.37 9.44 -18.03
C THR A 717 -0.91 10.00 -17.40
N GLU A 718 -0.75 10.78 -16.33
CA GLU A 718 -1.82 11.42 -15.55
C GLU A 718 -1.49 12.89 -15.20
N HIS A 719 -2.49 13.64 -14.74
CA HIS A 719 -2.26 15.02 -14.29
C HIS A 719 -1.58 15.04 -12.92
N CYS A 720 -0.41 15.67 -12.83
CA CYS A 720 0.29 15.92 -11.57
C CYS A 720 -0.03 17.34 -11.06
N PRO A 721 -0.94 17.51 -10.07
CA PRO A 721 -1.29 18.84 -9.56
C PRO A 721 -0.13 19.47 -8.77
N LYS A 722 0.77 18.66 -8.19
CA LYS A 722 1.99 19.17 -7.54
C LYS A 722 2.92 19.85 -8.55
N LEU A 723 3.18 19.22 -9.71
CA LEU A 723 3.93 19.83 -10.81
C LEU A 723 3.25 21.11 -11.32
N ALA A 724 1.93 21.07 -11.55
CA ALA A 724 1.19 22.24 -12.04
C ALA A 724 1.28 23.43 -11.07
N ALA A 725 1.26 23.18 -9.76
CA ALA A 725 1.48 24.21 -8.74
C ALA A 725 2.92 24.73 -8.72
N MET A 726 3.92 23.84 -8.80
CA MET A 726 5.34 24.17 -8.82
C MET A 726 5.72 25.03 -10.04
N LEU A 727 5.10 24.79 -11.20
CA LEU A 727 5.28 25.58 -12.43
C LEU A 727 4.31 26.78 -12.54
N LEU A 728 3.53 27.09 -11.50
CA LEU A 728 2.50 28.15 -11.49
C LEU A 728 1.40 28.02 -12.58
N ARG A 729 1.29 26.86 -13.24
CA ARG A 729 0.37 26.55 -14.36
C ARG A 729 -1.07 26.29 -13.88
N GLY A 730 -1.67 27.30 -13.26
CA GLY A 730 -3.02 27.24 -12.69
C GLY A 730 -4.10 26.88 -13.70
N GLY A 731 -4.75 25.72 -13.51
CA GLY A 731 -5.94 25.31 -14.26
C GLY A 731 -5.69 24.53 -15.55
N SER A 732 -4.44 24.42 -16.04
CA SER A 732 -4.11 23.55 -17.18
C SER A 732 -3.76 22.13 -16.71
N SER A 733 -4.36 21.11 -17.32
CA SER A 733 -3.90 19.73 -17.13
C SER A 733 -2.47 19.57 -17.66
N THR A 734 -1.67 18.79 -16.93
CA THR A 734 -0.31 18.40 -17.33
C THR A 734 -0.27 17.05 -18.06
N GLN A 735 -1.40 16.34 -18.11
CA GLN A 735 -1.51 15.02 -18.71
C GLN A 735 -1.23 15.08 -20.22
N GLY A 736 -0.47 14.12 -20.74
CA GLY A 736 -0.11 14.02 -22.15
C GLY A 736 0.96 15.01 -22.64
N LEU A 737 1.33 16.03 -21.85
CA LEU A 737 2.46 16.91 -22.14
C LEU A 737 3.78 16.15 -21.94
N ARG A 738 4.79 16.39 -22.78
CA ARG A 738 6.13 15.83 -22.61
C ARG A 738 6.87 16.50 -21.47
N PHE A 739 7.71 15.73 -20.77
CA PHE A 739 8.57 16.25 -19.71
C PHE A 739 9.46 17.42 -20.17
N SER A 740 9.97 17.34 -21.41
CA SER A 740 10.77 18.38 -22.07
C SER A 740 10.02 19.70 -22.34
N GLU A 741 8.68 19.73 -22.26
CA GLU A 741 7.89 20.98 -22.35
C GLU A 741 7.93 21.80 -21.05
N PHE A 742 8.46 21.25 -19.96
CA PHE A 742 8.67 21.94 -18.68
C PHE A 742 10.14 22.28 -18.41
N VAL A 743 11.07 21.76 -19.21
CA VAL A 743 12.52 21.97 -19.06
C VAL A 743 12.95 23.19 -19.87
N ALA A 744 13.98 23.90 -19.41
CA ALA A 744 14.63 24.98 -20.15
C ALA A 744 15.04 24.50 -21.56
N ARG A 745 14.77 25.29 -22.60
CA ARG A 745 14.95 24.88 -24.02
C ARG A 745 16.38 24.43 -24.34
N ASP A 746 17.34 25.10 -23.72
CA ASP A 746 18.78 24.85 -23.71
C ASP A 746 19.17 23.49 -23.09
N GLU A 747 18.39 22.97 -22.14
CA GLU A 747 18.66 21.68 -21.47
C GLU A 747 17.72 20.54 -21.89
N ALA A 748 16.56 20.84 -22.49
CA ALA A 748 15.51 19.87 -22.77
C ALA A 748 15.99 18.65 -23.59
N ALA A 749 16.88 18.87 -24.57
CA ALA A 749 17.47 17.79 -25.37
C ALA A 749 18.40 16.88 -24.54
N ARG A 750 19.19 17.46 -23.62
CA ARG A 750 20.07 16.73 -22.69
C ARG A 750 19.26 15.93 -21.66
N ALA A 751 18.17 16.51 -21.15
CA ALA A 751 17.24 15.82 -20.26
C ALA A 751 16.63 14.60 -20.96
N GLU A 752 16.12 14.74 -22.20
CA GLU A 752 15.62 13.58 -22.95
C GLU A 752 16.71 12.55 -23.29
N GLU A 753 17.96 12.96 -23.57
CA GLU A 753 19.05 12.00 -23.78
C GLU A 753 19.28 11.15 -22.53
N ILE A 754 19.39 11.77 -21.35
CA ILE A 754 19.58 11.08 -20.07
C ILE A 754 18.41 10.11 -19.83
N LEU A 755 17.17 10.53 -20.08
CA LEU A 755 15.99 9.69 -19.92
C LEU A 755 16.00 8.47 -20.86
N ARG A 756 16.51 8.61 -22.10
CA ARG A 756 16.61 7.52 -23.11
C ARG A 756 17.76 6.53 -22.86
N LYS A 757 18.88 7.00 -22.31
CA LYS A 757 20.20 6.32 -22.31
C LYS A 757 20.21 4.95 -21.60
N ASP A 758 19.18 4.63 -20.83
CA ASP A 758 19.08 3.45 -19.97
C ASP A 758 18.46 2.20 -20.64
N SER A 759 18.69 2.04 -21.94
CA SER A 759 18.05 0.99 -22.74
C SER A 759 19.00 -0.15 -23.14
N GLY A 760 20.25 -0.15 -22.66
CA GLY A 760 21.33 -1.02 -23.14
C GLY A 760 21.73 -2.19 -22.23
N SER A 761 21.67 -2.04 -20.91
CA SER A 761 22.07 -3.08 -19.94
C SER A 761 20.92 -4.04 -19.65
N HIS A 762 20.90 -5.18 -20.34
CA HIS A 762 19.77 -6.11 -20.30
C HIS A 762 19.67 -6.98 -19.03
N GLU A 763 20.63 -6.84 -18.10
CA GLU A 763 20.78 -7.70 -16.92
C GLU A 763 20.52 -6.95 -15.59
N SER A 764 19.48 -7.40 -14.89
CA SER A 764 19.41 -7.43 -13.41
C SER A 764 19.32 -6.09 -12.63
N GLY A 765 18.50 -5.14 -13.08
CA GLY A 765 18.03 -4.08 -12.16
C GLY A 765 17.21 -2.97 -12.80
N SER A 766 16.21 -2.46 -12.06
CA SER A 766 15.60 -1.16 -12.34
C SER A 766 16.49 -0.09 -11.70
N VAL A 767 17.52 0.34 -12.43
CA VAL A 767 18.54 1.27 -11.92
C VAL A 767 17.94 2.66 -11.77
N ALA A 768 18.15 3.26 -10.60
CA ALA A 768 17.73 4.61 -10.29
C ALA A 768 18.81 5.62 -10.69
N LYS A 769 18.41 6.76 -11.26
CA LYS A 769 19.30 7.86 -11.66
C LYS A 769 18.85 9.18 -11.07
N ALA A 770 19.81 10.05 -10.78
CA ALA A 770 19.57 11.46 -10.49
C ALA A 770 20.28 12.33 -11.55
N PHE A 771 19.65 13.40 -11.99
CA PHE A 771 20.28 14.47 -12.76
C PHE A 771 19.72 15.83 -12.38
N HIS A 772 20.44 16.90 -12.69
CA HIS A 772 19.98 18.27 -12.47
C HIS A 772 19.50 18.88 -13.78
N THR A 773 18.44 19.68 -13.71
CA THR A 773 17.97 20.51 -14.83
C THR A 773 17.23 21.75 -14.33
N HIS A 774 17.04 22.74 -15.18
CA HIS A 774 16.21 23.91 -14.93
C HIS A 774 14.81 23.69 -15.47
N LEU A 775 13.80 23.78 -14.60
CA LEU A 775 12.40 23.81 -15.00
C LEU A 775 11.93 25.26 -15.21
N VAL A 776 10.90 25.42 -16.05
CA VAL A 776 10.37 26.72 -16.49
C VAL A 776 8.91 26.85 -16.08
N ASP A 777 8.60 27.87 -15.27
CA ASP A 777 7.24 28.17 -14.84
C ASP A 777 6.40 28.89 -15.94
N SER A 778 5.13 29.19 -15.64
CA SER A 778 4.25 29.95 -16.55
C SER A 778 4.68 31.40 -16.80
N CYS A 779 5.63 31.93 -16.04
CA CYS A 779 6.19 33.27 -16.15
C CYS A 779 7.57 33.29 -16.85
N ALA A 780 8.01 32.14 -17.37
CA ALA A 780 9.33 31.90 -17.95
C ALA A 780 10.52 31.99 -16.97
N SER A 781 10.25 31.94 -15.66
CA SER A 781 11.29 31.82 -14.62
C SER A 781 11.95 30.45 -14.68
N LYS A 782 13.28 30.40 -14.80
CA LYS A 782 14.06 29.17 -14.62
C LYS A 782 14.32 28.90 -13.15
N PHE A 783 14.05 27.69 -12.67
CA PHE A 783 14.47 27.24 -11.32
C PHE A 783 15.13 25.86 -11.37
N ARG A 784 16.21 25.70 -10.59
CA ARG A 784 17.01 24.47 -10.57
C ARG A 784 16.26 23.36 -9.83
N THR A 785 16.16 22.21 -10.47
CA THR A 785 15.44 21.02 -9.99
C THR A 785 16.34 19.78 -10.07
N GLU A 786 16.29 18.93 -9.06
CA GLU A 786 16.81 17.57 -9.08
C GLU A 786 15.74 16.63 -9.66
N VAL A 787 16.12 15.84 -10.65
CA VAL A 787 15.25 14.88 -11.34
C VAL A 787 15.73 13.48 -11.02
N PHE A 788 14.97 12.79 -10.16
CA PHE A 788 15.14 11.37 -9.87
C PHE A 788 14.31 10.55 -10.85
N GLN A 789 14.95 9.64 -11.59
CA GLN A 789 14.33 8.78 -12.59
C GLN A 789 14.50 7.31 -12.20
N VAL A 790 13.44 6.51 -12.30
CA VAL A 790 13.54 5.05 -12.41
C VAL A 790 12.75 4.55 -13.62
N LYS A 791 13.40 3.77 -14.48
CA LYS A 791 12.77 3.11 -15.64
C LYS A 791 12.26 1.72 -15.25
N TYR A 792 10.98 1.48 -15.48
CA TYR A 792 10.34 0.19 -15.18
C TYR A 792 9.52 -0.32 -16.38
N GLN A 793 9.10 -1.58 -16.33
CA GLN A 793 8.30 -2.21 -17.40
C GLN A 793 6.98 -2.74 -16.87
N LEU A 794 5.92 -2.52 -17.66
CA LEU A 794 4.60 -3.10 -17.45
C LEU A 794 4.55 -4.56 -17.92
N PRO A 795 3.60 -5.38 -17.43
CA PRO A 795 3.38 -6.74 -17.93
C PRO A 795 2.99 -6.83 -19.42
N SER A 796 2.69 -5.70 -20.07
CA SER A 796 2.49 -5.57 -21.52
C SER A 796 3.80 -5.51 -22.33
N GLY A 797 4.95 -5.37 -21.67
CA GLY A 797 6.24 -5.05 -22.30
C GLY A 797 6.44 -3.55 -22.59
N GLN A 798 5.44 -2.71 -22.31
CA GLN A 798 5.56 -1.26 -22.39
C GLN A 798 6.47 -0.73 -21.27
N SER A 799 7.35 0.23 -21.55
CA SER A 799 8.14 0.88 -20.52
C SER A 799 7.41 2.08 -19.93
N ARG A 800 7.72 2.40 -18.67
CA ARG A 800 7.34 3.67 -18.04
C ARG A 800 8.48 4.19 -17.19
N HIS A 801 8.42 5.48 -16.89
CA HIS A 801 9.40 6.15 -16.05
C HIS A 801 8.72 6.78 -14.86
N LEU A 802 9.09 6.37 -13.64
CA LEU A 802 8.67 7.04 -12.42
C LEU A 802 9.66 8.19 -12.16
N ILE A 803 9.15 9.40 -12.06
CA ILE A 803 9.94 10.63 -11.89
C ILE A 803 9.60 11.27 -10.53
N GLY A 804 10.62 11.45 -9.70
CA GLY A 804 10.59 12.37 -8.57
C GLY A 804 11.27 13.68 -8.96
N LEU A 805 10.64 14.81 -8.66
CA LEU A 805 11.24 16.14 -8.81
C LEU A 805 11.43 16.77 -7.44
N ARG A 806 12.58 17.40 -7.25
CA ARG A 806 12.93 18.07 -6.00
C ARG A 806 13.53 19.45 -6.25
N ASP A 807 13.02 20.47 -5.56
CA ASP A 807 13.46 21.86 -5.71
C ASP A 807 14.83 22.08 -5.05
N PHE A 808 15.69 22.89 -5.69
CA PHE A 808 17.02 23.25 -5.19
C PHE A 808 17.15 24.73 -4.78
N THR A 809 16.12 25.55 -5.00
CA THR A 809 16.20 27.02 -4.84
C THR A 809 16.46 27.48 -3.40
N ASP A 810 15.90 26.81 -2.39
CA ASP A 810 16.13 27.12 -0.97
C ASP A 810 17.62 27.18 -0.60
N LEU A 811 18.46 26.33 -1.21
CA LEU A 811 19.89 26.22 -0.90
C LEU A 811 20.69 27.44 -1.38
N GLN A 812 20.32 28.08 -2.50
CA GLN A 812 21.01 29.29 -2.97
C GLN A 812 20.74 30.50 -2.05
N SER A 813 19.58 30.57 -1.40
CA SER A 813 19.26 31.64 -0.44
C SER A 813 20.17 31.66 0.79
N LEU A 814 20.79 30.52 1.12
CA LEU A 814 21.66 30.34 2.28
C LEU A 814 23.16 30.40 1.94
N ALA A 815 23.55 30.05 0.70
CA ALA A 815 24.95 30.01 0.28
C ALA A 815 25.65 31.39 0.25
N GLY A 816 24.88 32.48 0.17
CA GLY A 816 25.35 33.85 0.20
C GLY A 816 26.12 34.29 -1.07
N ASN A 817 26.51 35.57 -1.09
CA ASN A 817 27.03 36.31 -2.25
C ASN A 817 28.39 35.82 -2.82
N LYS A 818 28.85 34.62 -2.45
CA LYS A 818 30.05 33.97 -3.01
C LYS A 818 29.72 32.77 -3.91
N ALA A 819 28.48 32.28 -3.88
CA ALA A 819 28.03 31.23 -4.79
C ALA A 819 27.70 31.78 -6.20
N SER A 820 27.42 33.08 -6.29
CA SER A 820 27.16 33.81 -7.55
C SER A 820 28.35 33.79 -8.51
N ASP A 821 29.57 33.87 -7.99
CA ASP A 821 30.80 33.95 -8.79
C ASP A 821 31.02 32.67 -9.62
N ALA A 822 30.53 31.53 -9.14
CA ALA A 822 30.62 30.23 -9.82
C ALA A 822 29.51 30.00 -10.88
N ILE A 823 28.65 30.99 -11.12
CA ILE A 823 27.55 30.91 -12.11
C ILE A 823 27.93 31.63 -13.42
N HIS A 824 28.86 32.60 -13.39
CA HIS A 824 29.22 33.40 -14.56
C HIS A 824 30.11 32.68 -15.59
N ASP A 825 30.76 31.59 -15.21
CA ASP A 825 31.81 30.87 -15.98
C ASP A 825 31.32 30.21 -17.29
N THR A 826 30.04 30.35 -17.66
CA THR A 826 29.46 29.83 -18.91
C THR A 826 29.03 30.88 -19.93
N ASP A 827 28.60 32.08 -19.52
CA ASP A 827 28.05 33.08 -20.46
C ASP A 827 29.16 33.81 -21.26
N ASP A 828 30.32 34.06 -20.63
CA ASP A 828 31.43 34.81 -21.24
C ASP A 828 32.07 34.10 -22.44
N ARG A 829 31.71 32.84 -22.71
CA ARG A 829 32.29 32.04 -23.80
C ARG A 829 31.53 32.11 -25.12
N GLU A 830 30.21 32.39 -25.13
CA GLU A 830 29.45 32.47 -26.39
C GLU A 830 29.61 33.82 -27.12
N GLN A 831 29.97 34.90 -26.42
CA GLN A 831 30.13 36.22 -27.06
C GLN A 831 31.42 36.37 -27.88
N LEU A 832 32.39 35.46 -27.75
CA LEU A 832 33.73 35.63 -28.35
C LEU A 832 33.89 35.03 -29.76
N GLU A 833 33.01 34.11 -30.19
CA GLU A 833 33.15 33.44 -31.50
C GLU A 833 32.33 34.10 -32.65
N LEU A 834 31.49 35.09 -32.36
CA LEU A 834 30.56 35.66 -33.35
C LEU A 834 31.13 36.77 -34.26
N TYR A 835 32.43 37.10 -34.16
CA TYR A 835 33.00 38.30 -34.82
C TYR A 835 34.06 38.07 -35.92
N ASP A 836 34.56 36.85 -36.12
CA ASP A 836 35.69 36.57 -37.05
C ASP A 836 35.26 35.89 -38.38
N GLY A 837 33.95 35.88 -38.68
CA GLY A 837 33.37 35.10 -39.79
C GLY A 837 33.06 35.84 -41.10
N LEU A 838 33.25 37.16 -41.19
CA LEU A 838 32.66 38.00 -42.25
C LEU A 838 33.66 38.71 -43.18
N SER A 839 34.56 37.95 -43.83
CA SER A 839 35.43 38.52 -44.88
C SER A 839 35.85 37.56 -46.00
N SER A 840 34.94 36.73 -46.54
CA SER A 840 35.16 36.06 -47.84
C SER A 840 33.86 35.78 -48.61
N LEU A 841 34.00 35.61 -49.94
CA LEU A 841 33.00 35.25 -50.95
C LEU A 841 31.92 36.30 -51.31
N ARG A 842 32.32 37.22 -52.19
CA ARG A 842 31.46 38.05 -53.04
C ARG A 842 31.37 37.43 -54.44
N GLY A 843 30.20 36.98 -54.89
CA GLY A 843 29.99 36.59 -56.29
C GLY A 843 28.65 35.92 -56.62
N HIS A 844 27.87 36.58 -57.48
CA HIS A 844 26.93 36.08 -58.53
C HIS A 844 26.11 34.78 -58.35
N SER A 845 24.88 34.65 -58.87
CA SER A 845 23.85 35.59 -59.39
C SER A 845 22.60 34.76 -59.72
N GLU A 846 21.41 35.38 -59.76
CA GLU A 846 20.15 34.80 -60.28
C GLU A 846 19.59 33.52 -59.58
N SER A 847 18.29 33.23 -59.60
CA SER A 847 17.10 33.96 -60.09
C SER A 847 15.91 33.79 -59.12
N ALA A 848 14.82 34.53 -59.34
CA ALA A 848 13.73 34.67 -58.37
C ALA A 848 12.60 33.65 -58.51
N HIS A 849 11.83 33.46 -57.43
CA HIS A 849 10.36 33.48 -57.50
C HIS A 849 9.74 33.85 -56.15
N GLU A 850 8.85 34.85 -56.14
CA GLU A 850 8.01 35.17 -54.97
C GLU A 850 6.78 34.26 -54.91
N ALA A 851 6.39 33.86 -53.70
CA ALA A 851 5.06 33.35 -53.38
C ALA A 851 4.73 33.64 -51.91
N SER A 852 3.89 34.65 -51.66
CA SER A 852 3.41 34.99 -50.32
C SER A 852 2.26 34.09 -49.89
N PHE A 853 2.21 33.68 -48.62
CA PHE A 853 1.07 32.96 -48.05
C PHE A 853 0.70 33.48 -46.65
N HIS A 854 -0.53 33.96 -46.53
CA HIS A 854 -1.19 34.27 -45.26
C HIS A 854 -1.75 32.97 -44.62
N PRO A 855 -1.55 32.74 -43.32
CA PRO A 855 -2.35 31.79 -42.56
C PRO A 855 -3.65 32.48 -42.09
N GLN A 856 -4.79 32.13 -42.69
CA GLN A 856 -6.09 32.37 -42.05
C GLN A 856 -6.37 31.23 -41.06
N ALA A 857 -6.57 31.55 -39.78
CA ALA A 857 -7.07 30.60 -38.79
C ALA A 857 -8.60 30.74 -38.70
N SER A 858 -9.32 29.69 -39.08
CA SER A 858 -10.78 29.62 -39.02
C SER A 858 -11.26 29.14 -37.64
N TYR A 859 -12.17 29.90 -37.03
CA TYR A 859 -12.93 29.47 -35.86
C TYR A 859 -14.17 28.66 -36.32
N PRO A 860 -14.44 27.47 -35.77
CA PRO A 860 -15.73 26.81 -35.92
C PRO A 860 -16.76 27.42 -34.97
N SER A 861 -17.87 27.92 -35.51
CA SER A 861 -19.04 28.34 -34.75
C SER A 861 -20.07 27.21 -34.69
N GLU A 862 -20.30 26.63 -33.51
CA GLU A 862 -21.39 25.68 -33.29
C GLU A 862 -22.56 26.33 -32.55
N ASP A 863 -23.55 26.82 -33.32
CA ASP A 863 -24.87 27.12 -32.80
C ASP A 863 -25.61 25.81 -32.46
N SER A 864 -25.96 25.62 -31.19
CA SER A 864 -26.98 24.65 -30.80
C SER A 864 -27.87 25.20 -29.69
N ASN A 865 -29.08 25.61 -30.09
CA ASN A 865 -30.06 26.25 -29.22
C ASN A 865 -31.23 25.26 -28.99
N MET A 866 -31.30 24.64 -27.82
CA MET A 866 -32.39 23.72 -27.45
C MET A 866 -32.85 23.92 -26.00
N ASP A 867 -34.15 24.17 -25.92
CA ASP A 867 -34.88 24.89 -24.88
C ASP A 867 -35.04 24.17 -23.51
N SER A 868 -35.26 25.00 -22.49
CA SER A 868 -36.02 24.81 -21.22
C SER A 868 -36.10 23.45 -20.48
N GLY A 869 -35.96 23.54 -19.14
CA GLY A 869 -37.02 22.99 -18.27
C GLY A 869 -36.66 22.11 -17.06
N SER A 870 -36.10 22.67 -15.97
CA SER A 870 -36.37 22.15 -14.62
C SER A 870 -36.06 23.18 -13.51
N HIS A 871 -36.90 23.24 -12.46
CA HIS A 871 -36.68 24.08 -11.29
C HIS A 871 -35.82 23.37 -10.23
N GLY A 872 -34.62 23.88 -9.97
CA GLY A 872 -33.77 23.50 -8.84
C GLY A 872 -33.38 24.72 -8.01
N GLY A 873 -33.88 24.83 -6.77
CA GLY A 873 -33.67 26.00 -5.92
C GLY A 873 -32.20 26.21 -5.52
N ARG A 874 -31.51 27.14 -6.19
CA ARG A 874 -30.07 27.39 -5.99
C ARG A 874 -29.78 28.10 -4.65
N ARG A 875 -29.61 27.31 -3.60
CA ARG A 875 -29.28 27.77 -2.23
C ARG A 875 -27.92 28.46 -2.23
N ILE A 876 -27.90 29.80 -2.28
CA ILE A 876 -26.67 30.60 -2.26
C ILE A 876 -25.96 30.43 -0.91
N VAL A 877 -24.96 29.55 -0.88
CA VAL A 877 -24.06 29.40 0.26
C VAL A 877 -23.18 30.65 0.33
N LYS A 878 -23.31 31.45 1.39
CA LYS A 878 -22.42 32.58 1.68
C LYS A 878 -21.04 32.05 2.09
N GLN A 879 -20.24 31.64 1.13
CA GLN A 879 -18.89 31.14 1.33
C GLN A 879 -17.95 32.31 1.67
N ALA A 880 -17.93 32.70 2.94
CA ALA A 880 -16.98 33.69 3.46
C ALA A 880 -15.56 33.10 3.38
N VAL A 881 -14.80 33.51 2.36
CA VAL A 881 -13.40 33.08 2.17
C VAL A 881 -12.56 33.58 3.35
N ALA A 882 -12.24 32.68 4.26
CA ALA A 882 -11.43 32.98 5.43
C ALA A 882 -9.95 33.10 5.03
N LEU A 883 -9.52 34.31 4.69
CA LEU A 883 -8.13 34.67 4.37
C LEU A 883 -7.22 34.52 5.62
N ARG A 884 -6.87 33.28 5.97
CA ARG A 884 -6.01 32.96 7.12
C ARG A 884 -4.54 33.23 6.80
N SER A 885 -4.06 34.39 7.24
CA SER A 885 -2.68 34.71 7.68
C SER A 885 -1.47 34.38 6.79
N LYS A 886 -1.64 33.78 5.60
CA LYS A 886 -0.59 33.68 4.59
C LYS A 886 -0.33 35.06 3.97
N ASN A 887 0.91 35.30 3.55
CA ASN A 887 1.23 36.40 2.66
C ASN A 887 0.47 36.20 1.33
N ILE A 888 0.01 37.28 0.72
CA ILE A 888 -0.74 37.34 -0.53
C ILE A 888 0.00 38.31 -1.45
N PHE A 889 0.16 37.95 -2.72
CA PHE A 889 0.73 38.85 -3.73
C PHE A 889 -0.29 39.32 -4.77
N LEU A 890 -0.03 40.52 -5.30
CA LEU A 890 -0.74 41.14 -6.41
C LEU A 890 0.31 41.85 -7.28
N ASP A 891 0.34 41.57 -8.58
CA ASP A 891 1.28 42.14 -9.54
C ASP A 891 0.56 43.16 -10.43
N LEU A 892 1.11 44.37 -10.48
CA LEU A 892 0.49 45.52 -11.16
C LEU A 892 1.34 45.96 -12.35
N ASP A 893 0.74 45.94 -13.53
CA ASP A 893 1.25 46.68 -14.69
C ASP A 893 0.84 48.14 -14.54
N VAL A 894 1.84 48.97 -14.20
CA VAL A 894 1.69 50.43 -14.02
C VAL A 894 1.78 51.21 -15.34
N GLN A 895 2.01 50.54 -16.47
CA GLN A 895 1.99 51.12 -17.82
C GLN A 895 0.62 50.98 -18.48
N ALA A 896 -0.01 49.81 -18.42
CA ALA A 896 -1.41 49.62 -18.81
C ALA A 896 -2.42 49.95 -17.69
N MET A 897 -1.93 50.25 -16.47
CA MET A 897 -2.73 50.58 -15.29
C MET A 897 -3.75 49.48 -14.92
N GLN A 898 -3.29 48.22 -14.85
CA GLN A 898 -4.11 47.05 -14.53
C GLN A 898 -3.39 46.03 -13.62
N VAL A 899 -4.14 45.08 -13.05
CA VAL A 899 -3.58 43.91 -12.36
C VAL A 899 -3.24 42.82 -13.38
N CYS A 900 -1.97 42.42 -13.47
CA CYS A 900 -1.52 41.36 -14.39
C CYS A 900 -1.53 39.96 -13.77
N ALA A 901 -1.13 39.82 -12.50
CA ALA A 901 -1.20 38.55 -11.79
C ALA A 901 -1.66 38.72 -10.33
N ALA A 902 -2.21 37.66 -9.75
CA ALA A 902 -2.73 37.67 -8.40
C ALA A 902 -2.65 36.28 -7.77
N SER A 903 -2.37 36.22 -6.46
CA SER A 903 -2.53 34.99 -5.67
C SER A 903 -3.94 34.41 -5.80
N ALA A 904 -4.07 33.09 -5.65
CA ALA A 904 -5.33 32.34 -5.83
C ALA A 904 -6.62 32.97 -5.22
N PRO A 905 -6.62 33.59 -4.02
CA PRO A 905 -7.82 34.22 -3.45
C PRO A 905 -8.25 35.54 -4.14
N LEU A 906 -7.39 36.11 -4.99
CA LEU A 906 -7.55 37.43 -5.62
C LEU A 906 -7.57 37.36 -7.16
N THR A 907 -7.63 36.17 -7.77
CA THR A 907 -7.66 35.98 -9.23
C THR A 907 -8.78 36.74 -9.94
N SER A 908 -9.90 37.01 -9.25
CA SER A 908 -10.99 37.88 -9.72
C SER A 908 -10.65 39.38 -9.90
N LEU A 909 -9.41 39.77 -9.59
CA LEU A 909 -8.87 41.11 -9.83
C LEU A 909 -8.01 41.20 -11.10
N ILE A 910 -7.56 40.07 -11.66
CA ILE A 910 -6.71 40.05 -12.86
C ILE A 910 -7.48 40.67 -14.04
N GLY A 911 -6.80 41.54 -14.80
CA GLY A 911 -7.40 42.30 -15.90
C GLY A 911 -8.28 43.48 -15.49
N ARG A 912 -8.42 43.78 -14.19
CA ARG A 912 -9.08 45.03 -13.74
C ARG A 912 -8.10 46.20 -13.74
N GLY A 913 -8.62 47.37 -14.10
CA GLY A 913 -7.89 48.63 -13.96
C GLY A 913 -7.60 48.96 -12.49
N LEU A 914 -6.45 49.57 -12.19
CA LEU A 914 -6.03 49.85 -10.82
C LEU A 914 -7.04 50.73 -10.06
N SER A 915 -7.77 51.60 -10.77
CA SER A 915 -8.85 52.45 -10.22
C SER A 915 -10.12 51.70 -9.82
N GLU A 916 -10.34 50.47 -10.30
CA GLU A 916 -11.37 49.57 -9.75
C GLU A 916 -10.89 48.84 -8.48
N VAL A 917 -9.57 48.65 -8.37
CA VAL A 917 -8.93 47.77 -7.38
C VAL A 917 -8.49 48.55 -6.14
N PHE A 918 -8.15 49.83 -6.27
CA PHE A 918 -7.77 50.70 -5.16
C PHE A 918 -8.76 51.85 -4.99
N VAL A 919 -9.47 51.85 -3.86
CA VAL A 919 -10.51 52.85 -3.54
C VAL A 919 -9.92 54.25 -3.31
N ASN A 920 -8.62 54.33 -3.02
CA ASN A 920 -7.93 55.59 -2.71
C ASN A 920 -6.96 55.99 -3.82
N ASN A 921 -7.18 57.19 -4.39
CA ASN A 921 -6.31 57.81 -5.38
C ASN A 921 -4.84 57.91 -4.92
N TYR A 922 -4.57 57.98 -3.61
CA TYR A 922 -3.21 57.98 -3.06
C TYR A 922 -2.40 56.73 -3.47
N THR A 923 -3.03 55.55 -3.55
CA THR A 923 -2.34 54.33 -4.00
C THR A 923 -2.00 54.41 -5.49
N LEU A 924 -2.91 54.95 -6.31
CA LEU A 924 -2.67 55.17 -7.73
C LEU A 924 -1.51 56.16 -7.93
N GLU A 925 -1.51 57.27 -7.18
CA GLU A 925 -0.45 58.27 -7.22
C GLU A 925 0.89 57.72 -6.72
N LEU A 926 0.92 56.86 -5.70
CA LEU A 926 2.11 56.18 -5.23
C LEU A 926 2.70 55.24 -6.31
N CYS A 927 1.87 54.39 -6.91
CA CYS A 927 2.27 53.49 -8.00
C CYS A 927 2.78 54.30 -9.22
N THR A 928 2.05 55.35 -9.63
CA THR A 928 2.49 56.22 -10.74
C THR A 928 3.77 57.00 -10.39
N ARG A 929 3.96 57.42 -9.14
CA ARG A 929 5.21 58.07 -8.69
C ARG A 929 6.38 57.11 -8.78
N LEU A 930 6.24 55.87 -8.29
CA LEU A 930 7.30 54.85 -8.40
C LEU A 930 7.63 54.55 -9.86
N TRP A 931 6.62 54.42 -10.73
CA TRP A 931 6.82 54.28 -12.18
C TRP A 931 7.56 55.48 -12.80
N ARG A 932 7.23 56.72 -12.43
CA ARG A 932 7.97 57.92 -12.90
C ARG A 932 9.44 57.90 -12.45
N GLN A 933 9.72 57.50 -11.20
CA GLN A 933 11.09 57.38 -10.68
C GLN A 933 11.85 56.26 -11.41
N ALA A 934 11.21 55.10 -11.60
CA ALA A 934 11.72 53.95 -12.35
C ALA A 934 12.02 54.21 -13.83
N LYS A 935 11.34 55.22 -14.41
CA LYS A 935 11.55 55.68 -15.79
C LYS A 935 12.61 56.77 -15.92
N GLN A 936 13.02 57.38 -14.80
CA GLN A 936 14.06 58.42 -14.74
C GLN A 936 15.43 57.88 -14.31
N SER A 937 15.46 56.73 -13.63
CA SER A 937 16.69 56.00 -13.28
C SER A 937 16.88 54.81 -14.22
N PRO A 938 18.01 54.67 -14.94
CA PRO A 938 18.27 53.50 -15.79
C PRO A 938 18.40 52.23 -14.94
N ASP A 939 19.16 52.35 -13.84
CA ASP A 939 19.26 51.37 -12.77
C ASP A 939 17.98 51.41 -11.93
N LEU A 940 17.31 50.28 -11.72
CA LEU A 940 16.22 50.20 -10.74
C LEU A 940 16.84 50.21 -9.33
N PRO A 941 16.53 51.19 -8.47
CA PRO A 941 16.88 51.07 -7.05
C PRO A 941 15.96 50.03 -6.40
N ASP A 942 16.53 49.09 -5.64
CA ASP A 942 15.85 48.00 -4.91
C ASP A 942 14.96 48.53 -3.76
N THR A 943 13.93 49.28 -4.14
CA THR A 943 13.19 50.17 -3.26
C THR A 943 11.93 49.48 -2.76
N MET A 944 12.08 48.65 -1.73
CA MET A 944 10.93 48.11 -0.99
C MET A 944 10.23 49.24 -0.22
N VAL A 945 9.04 49.64 -0.66
CA VAL A 945 8.19 50.60 0.03
C VAL A 945 7.20 49.85 0.93
N SER A 946 7.36 49.94 2.24
CA SER A 946 6.38 49.43 3.19
C SER A 946 5.13 50.29 3.22
N PHE A 947 3.95 49.67 3.30
CA PHE A 947 2.67 50.35 3.45
C PHE A 947 1.81 49.67 4.53
N GLU A 948 0.99 50.46 5.20
CA GLU A 948 0.07 50.00 6.24
C GLU A 948 -1.37 50.45 5.91
N ARG A 949 -2.33 49.54 6.12
CA ARG A 949 -3.78 49.77 5.97
C ARG A 949 -4.21 50.41 4.64
N MET A 950 -3.60 49.97 3.55
CA MET A 950 -3.98 50.38 2.19
C MET A 950 -5.31 49.68 1.78
N PRO A 951 -6.33 50.40 1.29
CA PRO A 951 -7.64 49.80 0.99
C PRO A 951 -7.68 49.14 -0.39
N LEU A 952 -7.85 47.81 -0.41
CA LEU A 952 -8.00 46.99 -1.61
C LEU A 952 -9.48 46.60 -1.81
N PHE A 953 -10.03 46.80 -3.00
CA PHE A 953 -11.42 46.45 -3.33
C PHE A 953 -11.51 45.04 -3.93
N CYS A 954 -12.11 44.12 -3.18
CA CYS A 954 -12.34 42.73 -3.54
C CYS A 954 -13.85 42.47 -3.54
N VAL A 955 -14.52 42.75 -4.67
CA VAL A 955 -15.98 42.73 -4.84
C VAL A 955 -16.62 41.53 -4.10
N PRO A 956 -17.56 41.73 -3.16
CA PRO A 956 -18.28 42.97 -2.84
C PRO A 956 -17.76 43.70 -1.58
N ARG A 957 -16.46 43.64 -1.25
CA ARG A 957 -15.90 44.21 0.00
C ARG A 957 -14.58 44.95 -0.21
N THR A 958 -14.37 46.02 0.54
CA THR A 958 -13.02 46.58 0.75
C THR A 958 -12.32 45.82 1.88
N ILE A 959 -11.02 45.57 1.75
CA ILE A 959 -10.16 45.04 2.81
C ILE A 959 -8.93 45.94 2.98
N ASP A 960 -8.59 46.27 4.23
CA ASP A 960 -7.31 46.91 4.56
C ASP A 960 -6.19 45.87 4.38
N ILE A 961 -5.11 46.24 3.68
CA ILE A 961 -3.92 45.40 3.51
C ILE A 961 -2.66 46.13 3.97
N SER A 962 -1.71 45.41 4.57
CA SER A 962 -0.41 45.94 5.00
C SER A 962 0.71 45.03 4.53
N GLY A 963 1.82 45.59 4.07
CA GLY A 963 2.87 44.82 3.41
C GLY A 963 4.00 45.65 2.84
N VAL A 964 4.68 45.09 1.85
CA VAL A 964 5.73 45.76 1.07
C VAL A 964 5.36 45.80 -0.41
N MET A 965 5.77 46.86 -1.07
CA MET A 965 5.63 47.11 -2.49
C MET A 965 7.04 47.14 -3.09
N GLN A 966 7.35 46.23 -4.01
CA GLN A 966 8.62 46.18 -4.72
C GLN A 966 8.39 46.52 -6.20
N LEU A 967 9.22 47.42 -6.72
CA LEU A 967 9.29 47.71 -8.15
C LEU A 967 10.11 46.61 -8.85
N SER A 968 9.62 46.11 -9.98
CA SER A 968 10.34 45.15 -10.83
C SER A 968 10.30 45.60 -12.29
N ARG A 969 11.21 45.06 -13.12
CA ARG A 969 11.18 45.21 -14.58
C ARG A 969 11.13 43.80 -15.19
N THR A 970 10.19 43.56 -16.10
CA THR A 970 10.06 42.26 -16.78
C THR A 970 11.19 42.05 -17.79
N SER A 971 11.35 40.81 -18.26
CA SER A 971 12.27 40.48 -19.37
C SER A 971 11.93 41.19 -20.69
N LEU A 972 10.72 41.73 -20.84
CA LEU A 972 10.30 42.55 -21.98
C LEU A 972 10.61 44.05 -21.79
N GLY A 973 11.06 44.46 -20.60
CA GLY A 973 11.39 45.84 -20.25
C GLY A 973 10.24 46.61 -19.57
N ASP A 974 9.05 46.03 -19.46
CA ASP A 974 7.89 46.65 -18.82
C ASP A 974 8.09 46.78 -17.31
N LEU A 975 7.57 47.87 -16.73
CA LEU A 975 7.69 48.17 -15.30
C LEU A 975 6.49 47.65 -14.54
N HIS A 976 6.74 46.76 -13.58
CA HIS A 976 5.74 46.13 -12.73
C HIS A 976 5.90 46.56 -11.27
N VAL A 977 4.80 46.55 -10.52
CA VAL A 977 4.78 46.84 -9.08
C VAL A 977 4.18 45.64 -8.35
N ILE A 978 5.04 44.87 -7.70
CA ILE A 978 4.67 43.66 -6.96
C ILE A 978 4.34 44.05 -5.52
N LEU A 979 3.08 43.85 -5.14
CA LEU A 979 2.59 43.99 -3.77
C LEU A 979 2.68 42.63 -3.06
N ASN A 980 3.32 42.58 -1.89
CA ASN A 980 3.37 41.40 -1.02
C ASN A 980 2.87 41.77 0.38
N PHE A 981 1.69 41.29 0.77
CA PHE A 981 0.94 41.81 1.90
C PHE A 981 0.20 40.76 2.71
N ARG A 982 -0.26 41.17 3.89
CA ARG A 982 -1.23 40.45 4.70
C ARG A 982 -2.52 41.27 4.75
N PRO A 983 -3.70 40.64 4.63
CA PRO A 983 -4.95 41.32 4.94
C PRO A 983 -4.98 41.64 6.44
N CYS A 984 -5.25 42.90 6.76
CA CYS A 984 -5.61 43.29 8.11
C CYS A 984 -6.96 42.65 8.47
N ALA A 985 -7.27 42.57 9.77
CA ALA A 985 -8.53 41.99 10.22
C ALA A 985 -9.73 42.66 9.54
N LEU A 986 -10.67 41.86 9.03
CA LEU A 986 -11.86 42.32 8.30
C LEU A 986 -12.60 43.40 9.10
N VAL A 987 -12.53 44.64 8.65
CA VAL A 987 -13.37 45.73 9.15
C VAL A 987 -14.82 45.35 8.88
N GLN A 988 -15.61 45.20 9.95
CA GLN A 988 -17.05 45.02 9.84
C GLN A 988 -17.70 46.38 9.58
N LEU A 989 -17.91 46.67 8.29
CA LEU A 989 -18.87 47.64 7.78
C LEU A 989 -20.28 47.06 7.83
#